data_AF-A0A0F9TQP4-F1
#
_entry.id   AF-A0A0F9TQP4-F1
#
_cell.length_a   1.000
_cell.length_b   1.000
_cell.length_c   1.000
_cell.angle_alpha   90.00
_cell.angle_beta   90.00
_cell.angle_gamma   90.00
#
_symmetry.space_group_name_H-M   'P 1'
#
loop_
_entity.id
_entity.type
_entity.pdbx_description
1 polymer ?
#
loop_
_entity_poly.entity_id
_entity_poly.type
_entity_poly.pdbx_seq_one_letter_code
_entity_poly.pdbx_strand_id
1 'polypeptide(L)'
;MKLTRIVLVNWYLFNPIDIDLRGNTALIGENGAGKSTVIDAIQVVLFGGNNRYIKFNAQSSDSGNDRSIKTYCLGVFRPESEGGTAGANRLRSECVSYLALCFEDENGKVANLMVGIEARHDEARADVHLMAVSEGDKPLSYKNFVDVNPDGTYNINLIATTKSRLKLEGFDFTSFEKKSDYFSAVSKLIGPKDHIDWIDPTVLSGTLSRSLSLSEITGVSNFVENFILEEKKINIDTLINSRNRYRELQVEVAKDKAKLEALNPIKSKFNSSLTSMTNEVSYQWIHAEKTIEKLELDIESKREQRYNYYLDARKDNRTKIASKQKRQILSDELKELRDEVASNDIAKQERDINNKIKLFDKEVVTLEATLARLYIKLDAISKLQLDVDVNIDVSSIERLRIAIEQGEPNFKAIDECITVLIVSLAKELKDYSLTTFSDVSNKSMNIDAELTNLYKLIKDAKDGKPSLSPKTNLVVKALKEHGINVAAICELAIISNKDWQPAIEAVLGTSGCEALIVEPKDEVKAIAIYRKLKGLVGSSIYGVNIVKTSKWRSWLNTFDKNSAAQLIQSDNEYALAYLHHRLGGLLLVKTEEELKTNRAITQDGMISTSSIVSKNKLPTTFKLIKDQADNIEVWQAEFDKKGAEKLIFDVAKARHNNNQEILSDFISLYAEDTPSTVNIDERLGDIKNEKEILEKNLEKLDLTSVHQKEVRIETIGTEINTLDSN
;
A
#
# COMPACT_ATOMS: atom_id res chain seq x y z
N MET A 1 -34.12 -50.25 11.88
CA MET A 1 -34.92 -50.59 10.68
C MET A 1 -34.18 -51.60 9.83
N LYS A 2 -34.88 -52.42 9.04
CA LYS A 2 -34.32 -53.45 8.14
C LYS A 2 -34.75 -53.16 6.71
N LEU A 3 -33.85 -53.31 5.73
CA LEU A 3 -34.21 -53.17 4.32
C LEU A 3 -35.09 -54.36 3.90
N THR A 4 -36.32 -54.09 3.47
CA THR A 4 -37.31 -55.14 3.12
C THR A 4 -37.64 -55.17 1.62
N ARG A 5 -37.40 -54.09 0.88
CA ARG A 5 -37.64 -54.06 -0.58
C ARG A 5 -36.71 -53.10 -1.32
N ILE A 6 -36.28 -53.55 -2.50
CA ILE A 6 -35.60 -52.72 -3.51
C ILE A 6 -36.52 -52.61 -4.72
N VAL A 7 -36.77 -51.38 -5.19
CA VAL A 7 -37.57 -51.10 -6.38
C VAL A 7 -36.66 -50.58 -7.47
N LEU A 8 -36.70 -51.22 -8.65
CA LEU A 8 -35.91 -50.84 -9.82
C LEU A 8 -36.83 -50.60 -11.00
N VAL A 9 -36.77 -49.40 -11.58
CA VAL A 9 -37.49 -49.02 -12.81
C VAL A 9 -36.49 -48.44 -13.79
N ASN A 10 -36.39 -49.03 -14.98
CA ASN A 10 -35.42 -48.63 -16.01
C ASN A 10 -33.97 -48.56 -15.49
N TRP A 11 -33.56 -49.58 -14.73
CA TRP A 11 -32.18 -49.70 -14.26
C TRP A 11 -31.49 -50.85 -14.97
N TYR A 12 -30.44 -50.56 -15.74
CA TYR A 12 -29.75 -51.54 -16.57
C TYR A 12 -30.72 -52.28 -17.51
N LEU A 13 -30.59 -53.60 -17.61
CA LEU A 13 -31.46 -54.50 -18.35
C LEU A 13 -32.67 -54.99 -17.52
N PHE A 14 -32.87 -54.48 -16.30
CA PHE A 14 -34.03 -54.85 -15.50
C PHE A 14 -35.30 -54.16 -16.03
N ASN A 15 -36.33 -54.96 -16.27
CA ASN A 15 -37.70 -54.47 -16.34
C ASN A 15 -38.15 -53.99 -14.94
N PRO A 16 -39.21 -53.16 -14.85
CA PRO A 16 -39.74 -52.72 -13.57
C PRO A 16 -39.98 -53.89 -12.62
N ILE A 17 -39.28 -53.90 -11.48
CA ILE A 17 -39.27 -55.03 -10.57
C ILE A 17 -39.17 -54.58 -9.11
N ASP A 18 -39.88 -55.30 -8.24
CA ASP A 18 -39.71 -55.25 -6.79
C ASP A 18 -38.91 -56.48 -6.35
N ILE A 19 -37.80 -56.26 -5.65
CA ILE A 19 -36.99 -57.30 -5.04
C ILE A 19 -37.24 -57.27 -3.55
N ASP A 20 -38.03 -58.22 -3.06
CA ASP A 20 -38.32 -58.39 -1.63
C ASP A 20 -37.15 -59.07 -0.92
N LEU A 21 -36.76 -58.51 0.22
CA LEU A 21 -35.65 -58.97 1.06
C LEU A 21 -36.19 -59.40 2.42
N ARG A 22 -35.68 -60.52 2.93
CA ARG A 22 -36.03 -61.04 4.27
C ARG A 22 -34.79 -61.56 4.97
N GLY A 23 -34.51 -61.00 6.14
CA GLY A 23 -33.34 -61.38 6.94
C GLY A 23 -32.04 -61.30 6.12
N ASN A 24 -31.20 -62.32 6.26
CA ASN A 24 -29.96 -62.41 5.49
C ASN A 24 -30.25 -62.90 4.07
N THR A 25 -30.05 -62.04 3.07
CA THR A 25 -30.32 -62.35 1.66
C THR A 25 -29.02 -62.43 0.86
N ALA A 26 -28.86 -63.48 0.05
CA ALA A 26 -27.71 -63.67 -0.83
C ALA A 26 -28.09 -63.47 -2.30
N LEU A 27 -27.32 -62.69 -3.05
CA LEU A 27 -27.48 -62.50 -4.50
C LEU A 27 -26.60 -63.53 -5.25
N ILE A 28 -27.22 -64.57 -5.80
CA ILE A 28 -26.56 -65.71 -6.47
C ILE A 28 -26.87 -65.68 -7.99
N GLY A 29 -25.93 -66.13 -8.81
CA GLY A 29 -25.96 -65.98 -10.28
C GLY A 29 -24.55 -66.02 -10.89
N GLU A 30 -24.45 -66.14 -12.20
CA GLU A 30 -23.17 -66.12 -12.91
C GLU A 30 -22.55 -64.71 -12.93
N ASN A 31 -21.27 -64.61 -13.29
CA ASN A 31 -20.65 -63.31 -13.54
C ASN A 31 -21.38 -62.61 -14.71
N GLY A 32 -21.72 -61.34 -14.54
CA GLY A 32 -22.52 -60.60 -15.53
C GLY A 32 -24.05 -60.71 -15.35
N ALA A 33 -24.55 -61.55 -14.44
CA ALA A 33 -26.00 -61.70 -14.17
C ALA A 33 -26.67 -60.46 -13.52
N GLY A 34 -25.93 -59.38 -13.25
CA GLY A 34 -26.49 -58.14 -12.71
C GLY A 34 -26.46 -58.01 -11.18
N LYS A 35 -25.75 -58.88 -10.45
CA LYS A 35 -25.62 -58.79 -8.98
C LYS A 35 -25.06 -57.45 -8.51
N SER A 36 -23.91 -57.05 -9.06
CA SER A 36 -23.27 -55.78 -8.74
C SER A 36 -24.15 -54.59 -9.13
N THR A 37 -24.97 -54.74 -10.18
CA THR A 37 -25.93 -53.72 -10.63
C THR A 37 -27.01 -53.42 -9.60
N VAL A 38 -27.48 -54.44 -8.87
CA VAL A 38 -28.46 -54.27 -7.77
C VAL A 38 -27.81 -53.55 -6.59
N ILE A 39 -26.57 -53.93 -6.22
CA ILE A 39 -25.81 -53.26 -5.15
C ILE A 39 -25.51 -51.81 -5.50
N ASP A 40 -25.19 -51.53 -6.75
CA ASP A 40 -24.93 -50.18 -7.26
C ASP A 40 -26.21 -49.32 -7.25
N ALA A 41 -27.40 -49.89 -7.51
CA ALA A 41 -28.67 -49.19 -7.31
C ALA A 41 -28.91 -48.80 -5.84
N ILE A 42 -28.61 -49.70 -4.89
CA ILE A 42 -28.70 -49.41 -3.45
C ILE A 42 -27.82 -48.20 -3.10
N GLN A 43 -26.58 -48.17 -3.59
CA GLN A 43 -25.68 -47.03 -3.38
C GLN A 43 -26.25 -45.73 -3.95
N VAL A 44 -26.82 -45.76 -5.16
CA VAL A 44 -27.40 -44.56 -5.80
C VAL A 44 -28.56 -44.00 -4.98
N VAL A 45 -29.44 -44.85 -4.45
CA VAL A 45 -30.55 -44.40 -3.61
C VAL A 45 -30.07 -43.85 -2.27
N LEU A 46 -29.14 -44.53 -1.59
CA LEU A 46 -28.63 -44.09 -0.29
C LEU A 46 -27.92 -42.73 -0.39
N PHE A 47 -27.10 -42.52 -1.43
CA PHE A 47 -26.30 -41.31 -1.59
C PHE A 47 -26.96 -40.22 -2.47
N GLY A 48 -28.20 -40.41 -2.92
CA GLY A 48 -28.91 -39.43 -3.76
C GLY A 48 -28.17 -39.13 -5.08
N GLY A 49 -27.51 -40.15 -5.65
CA GLY A 49 -26.67 -39.99 -6.84
C GLY A 49 -25.42 -39.11 -6.62
N ASN A 50 -24.89 -39.01 -5.40
CA ASN A 50 -23.64 -38.30 -5.14
C ASN A 50 -22.42 -39.10 -5.58
N ASN A 51 -21.88 -38.78 -6.76
CA ASN A 51 -20.71 -39.45 -7.35
C ASN A 51 -19.44 -39.40 -6.48
N ARG A 52 -19.36 -38.53 -5.46
CA ARG A 52 -18.23 -38.52 -4.52
C ARG A 52 -18.20 -39.75 -3.62
N TYR A 53 -19.37 -40.31 -3.29
CA TYR A 53 -19.52 -41.41 -2.34
C TYR A 53 -19.91 -42.73 -3.02
N ILE A 54 -20.45 -42.69 -4.24
CA ILE A 54 -20.78 -43.90 -4.98
C ILE A 54 -19.51 -44.51 -5.58
N LYS A 55 -19.24 -45.78 -5.27
CA LYS A 55 -18.16 -46.57 -5.87
C LYS A 55 -18.78 -47.73 -6.64
N PHE A 56 -18.93 -47.57 -7.94
CA PHE A 56 -19.50 -48.60 -8.80
C PHE A 56 -18.61 -49.85 -8.82
N ASN A 57 -19.23 -51.01 -8.72
CA ASN A 57 -18.55 -52.28 -8.53
C ASN A 57 -18.06 -52.89 -9.87
N ALA A 58 -17.12 -52.23 -10.56
CA ALA A 58 -16.52 -52.73 -11.80
C ALA A 58 -15.40 -53.76 -11.53
N GLN A 59 -15.46 -54.94 -12.16
CA GLN A 59 -14.47 -56.02 -11.98
C GLN A 59 -13.36 -56.07 -13.04
N SER A 60 -13.35 -55.20 -14.06
CA SER A 60 -12.31 -55.20 -15.10
C SER A 60 -11.33 -54.02 -14.93
N SER A 61 -10.06 -54.34 -14.73
CA SER A 61 -9.03 -53.49 -14.11
C SER A 61 -8.21 -52.59 -15.04
N ASP A 62 -8.48 -52.47 -16.34
CA ASP A 62 -7.53 -51.80 -17.26
C ASP A 62 -8.06 -50.65 -18.13
N SER A 63 -9.24 -50.12 -17.88
CA SER A 63 -9.64 -48.83 -18.47
C SER A 63 -10.68 -48.11 -17.62
N GLY A 64 -10.53 -46.79 -17.50
CA GLY A 64 -11.30 -45.96 -16.57
C GLY A 64 -12.81 -46.12 -16.66
N ASN A 65 -13.40 -46.50 -15.53
CA ASN A 65 -14.77 -46.23 -15.07
C ASN A 65 -15.89 -46.27 -16.14
N ASP A 66 -16.10 -47.44 -16.73
CA ASP A 66 -17.21 -47.69 -17.67
C ASP A 66 -18.61 -47.68 -17.03
N ARG A 67 -18.68 -47.74 -15.70
CA ARG A 67 -19.94 -47.77 -14.95
C ARG A 67 -20.24 -46.40 -14.37
N SER A 68 -21.42 -45.89 -14.70
CA SER A 68 -21.98 -44.64 -14.21
C SER A 68 -23.49 -44.74 -14.06
N ILE A 69 -24.10 -43.79 -13.35
CA ILE A 69 -25.56 -43.68 -13.26
C ILE A 69 -26.17 -43.63 -14.67
N LYS A 70 -25.56 -42.88 -15.60
CA LYS A 70 -26.00 -42.75 -16.99
C LYS A 70 -25.99 -44.10 -17.72
N THR A 71 -24.88 -44.83 -17.67
CA THR A 71 -24.75 -46.11 -18.39
C THR A 71 -25.74 -47.14 -17.85
N TYR A 72 -26.05 -47.10 -16.55
CA TYR A 72 -27.08 -47.94 -15.96
C TYR A 72 -28.49 -47.56 -16.42
N CYS A 73 -28.89 -46.28 -16.35
CA CYS A 73 -30.23 -45.86 -16.79
C CYS A 73 -30.49 -46.23 -18.26
N LEU A 74 -29.50 -45.96 -19.13
CA LEU A 74 -29.61 -46.23 -20.56
C LEU A 74 -29.49 -47.73 -20.92
N GLY A 75 -29.15 -48.61 -19.97
CA GLY A 75 -28.98 -50.03 -20.21
C GLY A 75 -27.84 -50.34 -21.18
N VAL A 76 -26.66 -49.76 -20.95
CA VAL A 76 -25.46 -50.03 -21.75
C VAL A 76 -24.88 -51.39 -21.38
N PHE A 77 -24.71 -52.28 -22.36
CA PHE A 77 -24.11 -53.59 -22.19
C PHE A 77 -23.18 -53.95 -23.36
N ARG A 78 -22.20 -54.81 -23.11
CA ARG A 78 -21.31 -55.36 -24.14
C ARG A 78 -21.58 -56.85 -24.29
N PRO A 79 -22.16 -57.33 -25.40
CA PRO A 79 -22.24 -58.76 -25.64
C PRO A 79 -20.84 -59.32 -25.86
N GLU A 80 -20.52 -60.45 -25.24
CA GLU A 80 -19.32 -61.22 -25.58
C GLU A 80 -19.53 -61.85 -26.95
N SER A 81 -18.89 -61.31 -27.98
CA SER A 81 -18.80 -61.96 -29.28
C SER A 81 -17.39 -62.52 -29.47
N GLU A 82 -17.29 -63.83 -29.67
CA GLU A 82 -16.07 -64.47 -30.15
C GLU A 82 -15.64 -63.83 -31.48
N GLY A 83 -14.52 -63.09 -31.47
CA GLY A 83 -13.81 -62.71 -32.69
C GLY A 83 -14.05 -61.32 -33.29
N GLY A 84 -14.60 -60.34 -32.56
CA GLY A 84 -14.68 -58.96 -33.04
C GLY A 84 -14.88 -57.92 -31.95
N THR A 85 -14.29 -56.73 -32.12
CA THR A 85 -14.51 -55.54 -31.28
C THR A 85 -15.95 -55.04 -31.43
N ALA A 86 -16.90 -55.71 -30.81
CA ALA A 86 -18.28 -55.23 -30.71
C ALA A 86 -18.31 -53.96 -29.84
N GLY A 87 -18.82 -52.86 -30.42
CA GLY A 87 -19.08 -51.61 -29.70
C GLY A 87 -20.11 -51.81 -28.58
N ALA A 88 -20.11 -50.92 -27.59
CA ALA A 88 -21.10 -50.97 -26.51
C ALA A 88 -22.52 -50.77 -27.05
N ASN A 89 -23.40 -51.75 -26.83
CA ASN A 89 -24.82 -51.67 -27.17
C ASN A 89 -25.59 -51.00 -26.04
N ARG A 90 -26.75 -50.43 -26.37
CA ARG A 90 -27.57 -49.66 -25.43
C ARG A 90 -29.04 -49.93 -25.68
N LEU A 91 -29.78 -50.20 -24.61
CA LEU A 91 -31.21 -50.51 -24.68
C LEU A 91 -32.08 -49.26 -24.91
N ARG A 92 -31.69 -48.11 -24.35
CA ARG A 92 -32.50 -46.86 -24.35
C ARG A 92 -31.67 -45.66 -24.81
N SER A 93 -32.20 -44.80 -25.68
CA SER A 93 -31.55 -43.52 -26.06
C SER A 93 -31.76 -42.41 -25.03
N GLU A 94 -32.93 -42.42 -24.42
CA GLU A 94 -33.36 -41.54 -23.34
C GLU A 94 -34.26 -42.34 -22.39
N CYS A 95 -34.22 -42.05 -21.10
CA CYS A 95 -35.10 -42.68 -20.14
C CYS A 95 -35.26 -41.88 -18.84
N VAL A 96 -36.43 -42.04 -18.23
CA VAL A 96 -36.67 -41.76 -16.82
C VAL A 96 -36.53 -43.07 -16.04
N SER A 97 -35.76 -43.04 -14.95
CA SER A 97 -35.51 -44.18 -14.07
C SER A 97 -35.91 -43.83 -12.65
N TYR A 98 -36.55 -44.77 -11.95
CA TYR A 98 -36.85 -44.67 -10.53
C TYR A 98 -36.17 -45.80 -9.78
N LEU A 99 -35.51 -45.42 -8.69
CA LEU A 99 -34.92 -46.35 -7.75
C LEU A 99 -35.50 -46.04 -6.37
N ALA A 100 -35.94 -47.06 -5.64
CA ALA A 100 -36.39 -46.88 -4.27
C ALA A 100 -35.94 -48.01 -3.34
N LEU A 101 -35.79 -47.67 -2.06
CA LEU A 101 -35.50 -48.60 -0.98
C LEU A 101 -36.55 -48.44 0.12
N CYS A 102 -37.13 -49.55 0.55
CA CYS A 102 -38.11 -49.58 1.63
C CYS A 102 -37.48 -50.26 2.85
N PHE A 103 -37.51 -49.57 3.98
CA PHE A 103 -37.02 -50.07 5.26
C PHE A 103 -38.19 -50.21 6.23
N GLU A 104 -38.22 -51.29 7.00
CA GLU A 104 -39.27 -51.55 8.00
C GLU A 104 -38.67 -51.61 9.40
N ASP A 105 -39.32 -51.00 10.39
CA ASP A 105 -38.98 -51.18 11.80
C ASP A 105 -39.67 -52.41 12.41
N GLU A 106 -39.38 -52.70 13.69
CA GLU A 106 -39.96 -53.86 14.37
C GLU A 106 -41.46 -53.69 14.68
N ASN A 107 -41.99 -52.47 14.55
CA ASN A 107 -43.38 -52.12 14.78
C ASN A 107 -44.19 -52.05 13.48
N GLY A 108 -43.59 -52.39 12.33
CA GLY A 108 -44.22 -52.37 11.00
C GLY A 108 -44.25 -50.99 10.33
N LYS A 109 -43.56 -49.98 10.88
CA LYS A 109 -43.44 -48.66 10.25
C LYS A 109 -42.41 -48.69 9.13
N VAL A 110 -42.75 -48.09 8.00
CA VAL A 110 -41.97 -48.10 6.76
C VAL A 110 -41.33 -46.74 6.49
N ALA A 111 -40.03 -46.75 6.26
CA ALA A 111 -39.26 -45.64 5.71
C ALA A 111 -38.97 -45.91 4.23
N ASN A 112 -39.48 -45.06 3.35
CA ASN A 112 -39.24 -45.14 1.90
C ASN A 112 -38.21 -44.09 1.49
N LEU A 113 -37.19 -44.51 0.76
CA LEU A 113 -36.21 -43.64 0.11
C LEU A 113 -36.38 -43.78 -1.39
N MET A 114 -36.37 -42.67 -2.15
CA MET A 114 -36.49 -42.72 -3.60
C MET A 114 -35.61 -41.70 -4.32
N VAL A 115 -35.16 -42.09 -5.51
CA VAL A 115 -34.42 -41.24 -6.43
C VAL A 115 -35.03 -41.36 -7.83
N GLY A 116 -35.33 -40.21 -8.44
CA GLY A 116 -35.79 -40.10 -9.83
C GLY A 116 -34.70 -39.48 -10.70
N ILE A 117 -34.36 -40.16 -11.80
CA ILE A 117 -33.19 -39.86 -12.64
C ILE A 117 -33.67 -39.73 -14.09
N GLU A 118 -33.21 -38.69 -14.77
CA GLU A 118 -33.33 -38.57 -16.23
C GLU A 118 -31.95 -38.78 -16.85
N ALA A 119 -31.90 -39.57 -17.91
CA ALA A 119 -30.67 -39.82 -18.64
C ALA A 119 -30.93 -39.76 -20.14
N ARG A 120 -30.11 -38.99 -20.85
CA ARG A 120 -30.10 -38.93 -22.31
C ARG A 120 -28.72 -39.28 -22.85
N HIS A 121 -28.68 -39.86 -24.05
CA HIS A 121 -27.44 -40.32 -24.62
C HIS A 121 -26.48 -39.17 -25.00
N ASP A 122 -27.05 -38.09 -25.53
CA ASP A 122 -26.38 -36.86 -25.99
C ASP A 122 -25.80 -36.01 -24.85
N GLU A 123 -26.32 -36.17 -23.63
CA GLU A 123 -25.83 -35.45 -22.45
C GLU A 123 -24.64 -36.13 -21.80
N ALA A 124 -23.70 -35.37 -21.22
CA ALA A 124 -22.49 -35.94 -20.65
C ALA A 124 -22.74 -36.81 -19.40
N ARG A 125 -23.80 -36.53 -18.62
CA ARG A 125 -24.13 -37.19 -17.35
C ARG A 125 -25.65 -37.34 -17.23
N ALA A 126 -26.08 -38.24 -16.35
CA ALA A 126 -27.49 -38.34 -15.96
C ALA A 126 -27.81 -37.32 -14.86
N ASP A 127 -29.02 -36.78 -14.90
CA ASP A 127 -29.50 -35.78 -13.97
C ASP A 127 -30.44 -36.40 -12.93
N VAL A 128 -30.17 -36.10 -11.66
CA VAL A 128 -30.95 -36.57 -10.53
C VAL A 128 -31.93 -35.47 -10.15
N HIS A 129 -33.17 -35.58 -10.64
CA HIS A 129 -34.19 -34.54 -10.48
C HIS A 129 -35.02 -34.68 -9.21
N LEU A 130 -35.08 -35.88 -8.62
CA LEU A 130 -35.86 -36.12 -7.42
C LEU A 130 -35.06 -36.97 -6.43
N MET A 131 -34.92 -36.45 -5.22
CA MET A 131 -34.40 -37.17 -4.06
C MET A 131 -35.41 -36.96 -2.95
N ALA A 132 -36.04 -38.02 -2.47
CA ALA A 132 -37.11 -37.88 -1.50
C ALA A 132 -37.17 -39.02 -0.49
N VAL A 133 -37.65 -38.72 0.72
CA VAL A 133 -37.88 -39.69 1.79
C VAL A 133 -39.29 -39.54 2.35
N SER A 134 -39.90 -40.62 2.79
CA SER A 134 -41.18 -40.62 3.50
C SER A 134 -41.17 -41.63 4.64
N GLU A 135 -41.95 -41.38 5.68
CA GLU A 135 -42.24 -42.35 6.74
C GLU A 135 -43.76 -42.63 6.74
N GLY A 136 -44.17 -43.89 6.87
CA GLY A 136 -45.59 -44.29 6.84
C GLY A 136 -45.76 -45.79 7.04
N ASP A 137 -46.88 -46.35 6.59
CA ASP A 137 -47.22 -47.77 6.84
C ASP A 137 -47.14 -48.65 5.58
N LYS A 138 -46.80 -48.06 4.42
CA LYS A 138 -46.80 -48.74 3.14
C LYS A 138 -45.42 -48.69 2.49
N PRO A 139 -44.90 -49.82 1.97
CA PRO A 139 -43.71 -49.82 1.13
C PRO A 139 -44.05 -49.37 -0.30
N LEU A 140 -43.09 -48.70 -0.95
CA LEU A 140 -43.15 -48.43 -2.38
C LEU A 140 -43.10 -49.74 -3.19
N SER A 141 -43.62 -49.66 -4.41
CA SER A 141 -43.59 -50.69 -5.44
C SER A 141 -43.31 -50.05 -6.81
N TYR A 142 -42.75 -50.80 -7.76
CA TYR A 142 -42.54 -50.33 -9.13
C TYR A 142 -43.85 -49.84 -9.75
N LYS A 143 -45.00 -50.40 -9.33
CA LYS A 143 -46.34 -50.01 -9.78
C LYS A 143 -46.70 -48.55 -9.47
N ASN A 144 -46.05 -47.95 -8.48
CA ASN A 144 -46.26 -46.52 -8.18
C ASN A 144 -45.60 -45.59 -9.22
N PHE A 145 -44.70 -46.13 -10.04
CA PHE A 145 -43.90 -45.35 -11.01
C PHE A 145 -44.27 -45.64 -12.46
N VAL A 146 -45.10 -46.66 -12.72
CA VAL A 146 -45.46 -47.08 -14.08
C VAL A 146 -46.96 -47.32 -14.22
N ASP A 147 -47.51 -46.91 -15.35
CA ASP A 147 -48.88 -47.23 -15.78
C ASP A 147 -48.79 -48.40 -16.80
N VAL A 148 -49.31 -49.58 -16.43
CA VAL A 148 -49.24 -50.78 -17.27
C VAL A 148 -50.39 -50.78 -18.27
N ASN A 149 -50.06 -50.90 -19.55
CA ASN A 149 -51.03 -50.99 -20.64
C ASN A 149 -51.60 -52.42 -20.76
N PRO A 150 -52.79 -52.59 -21.37
CA PRO A 150 -53.41 -53.92 -21.53
C PRO A 150 -52.59 -54.93 -22.34
N ASP A 151 -51.66 -54.46 -23.17
CA ASP A 151 -50.76 -55.28 -24.00
C ASP A 151 -49.50 -55.76 -23.25
N GLY A 152 -49.36 -55.39 -21.97
CA GLY A 152 -48.20 -55.73 -21.14
C GLY A 152 -47.02 -54.75 -21.27
N THR A 153 -47.13 -53.72 -22.12
CA THR A 153 -46.18 -52.60 -22.11
C THR A 153 -46.47 -51.66 -20.93
N TYR A 154 -45.55 -50.75 -20.61
CA TYR A 154 -45.75 -49.79 -19.52
C TYR A 154 -45.25 -48.40 -19.90
N ASN A 155 -45.97 -47.39 -19.40
CA ASN A 155 -45.60 -45.99 -19.50
C ASN A 155 -45.03 -45.52 -18.16
N ILE A 156 -44.00 -44.69 -18.19
CA ILE A 156 -43.32 -44.22 -16.98
C ILE A 156 -43.89 -42.87 -16.58
N ASN A 157 -44.19 -42.73 -15.29
CA ASN A 157 -44.68 -41.49 -14.74
C ASN A 157 -43.60 -40.39 -14.83
N LEU A 158 -44.00 -39.16 -15.15
CA LEU A 158 -43.08 -38.01 -15.22
C LEU A 158 -42.63 -37.59 -13.82
N ILE A 159 -41.32 -37.36 -13.64
CA ILE A 159 -40.70 -36.97 -12.35
C ILE A 159 -41.40 -35.78 -11.71
N ALA A 160 -41.74 -34.76 -12.51
CA ALA A 160 -42.41 -33.55 -12.04
C ALA A 160 -43.78 -33.82 -11.36
N THR A 161 -44.47 -34.89 -11.77
CA THR A 161 -45.82 -35.23 -11.28
C THR A 161 -45.82 -36.35 -10.24
N THR A 162 -44.73 -37.11 -10.12
CA THR A 162 -44.63 -38.31 -9.26
C THR A 162 -44.96 -38.02 -7.80
N LYS A 163 -44.44 -36.91 -7.25
CA LYS A 163 -44.68 -36.56 -5.84
C LYS A 163 -46.17 -36.34 -5.55
N SER A 164 -46.86 -35.63 -6.44
CA SER A 164 -48.30 -35.35 -6.31
C SER A 164 -49.13 -36.63 -6.45
N ARG A 165 -48.76 -37.53 -7.38
CA ARG A 165 -49.43 -38.83 -7.53
C ARG A 165 -49.24 -39.70 -6.29
N LEU A 166 -48.01 -39.82 -5.80
CA LEU A 166 -47.71 -40.57 -4.57
C LEU A 166 -48.45 -40.02 -3.35
N LYS A 167 -48.64 -38.70 -3.27
CA LYS A 167 -49.45 -38.08 -2.21
C LYS A 167 -50.92 -38.51 -2.25
N LEU A 168 -51.51 -38.67 -3.43
CA LEU A 168 -52.87 -39.19 -3.58
C LEU A 168 -52.97 -40.68 -3.20
N GLU A 169 -51.89 -41.43 -3.38
CA GLU A 169 -51.78 -42.84 -2.97
C GLU A 169 -51.48 -43.02 -1.48
N GLY A 170 -51.32 -41.92 -0.74
CA GLY A 170 -51.14 -41.88 0.71
C GLY A 170 -49.68 -41.83 1.18
N PHE A 171 -48.74 -41.44 0.32
CA PHE A 171 -47.34 -41.25 0.69
C PHE A 171 -46.99 -39.76 0.86
N ASP A 172 -46.51 -39.36 2.04
CA ASP A 172 -46.06 -37.98 2.28
C ASP A 172 -44.53 -37.86 2.16
N PHE A 173 -44.07 -37.53 0.96
CA PHE A 173 -42.64 -37.42 0.65
C PHE A 173 -42.09 -36.02 0.91
N THR A 174 -40.97 -35.96 1.63
CA THR A 174 -40.11 -34.77 1.71
C THR A 174 -39.03 -34.87 0.64
N SER A 175 -38.92 -33.85 -0.21
CA SER A 175 -37.96 -33.80 -1.33
C SER A 175 -36.81 -32.84 -1.03
N PHE A 176 -35.62 -33.13 -1.56
CA PHE A 176 -34.40 -32.39 -1.29
C PHE A 176 -33.73 -31.96 -2.61
N GLU A 177 -33.23 -30.72 -2.64
CA GLU A 177 -32.44 -30.22 -3.78
C GLU A 177 -30.94 -30.53 -3.61
N LYS A 178 -30.44 -30.50 -2.36
CA LYS A 178 -29.04 -30.77 -2.02
C LYS A 178 -28.85 -32.23 -1.63
N LYS A 179 -27.84 -32.87 -2.23
CA LYS A 179 -27.44 -34.26 -1.92
C LYS A 179 -26.99 -34.46 -0.47
N SER A 180 -26.38 -33.45 0.15
CA SER A 180 -25.99 -33.46 1.57
C SER A 180 -27.18 -33.55 2.50
N ASP A 181 -28.22 -32.76 2.20
CA ASP A 181 -29.40 -32.62 3.04
C ASP A 181 -30.28 -33.87 2.94
N TYR A 182 -30.38 -34.42 1.71
CA TYR A 182 -30.96 -35.74 1.48
C TYR A 182 -30.24 -36.82 2.30
N PHE A 183 -28.90 -36.91 2.22
CA PHE A 183 -28.15 -37.92 2.95
C PHE A 183 -28.28 -37.76 4.48
N SER A 184 -28.34 -36.52 4.98
CA SER A 184 -28.62 -36.24 6.39
C SER A 184 -30.01 -36.73 6.79
N ALA A 185 -31.03 -36.50 5.97
CA ALA A 185 -32.39 -36.98 6.21
C ALA A 185 -32.47 -38.52 6.17
N VAL A 186 -31.82 -39.16 5.19
CA VAL A 186 -31.68 -40.63 5.12
C VAL A 186 -31.04 -41.16 6.41
N SER A 187 -29.90 -40.59 6.81
CA SER A 187 -29.15 -41.01 8.01
C SER A 187 -30.00 -40.90 9.28
N LYS A 188 -30.80 -39.84 9.42
CA LYS A 188 -31.73 -39.65 10.55
C LYS A 188 -32.90 -40.63 10.51
N LEU A 189 -33.40 -40.96 9.31
CA LEU A 189 -34.57 -41.80 9.13
C LEU A 189 -34.26 -43.27 9.41
N ILE A 190 -33.13 -43.78 8.90
CA ILE A 190 -32.75 -45.20 9.02
C ILE A 190 -31.71 -45.48 10.11
N GLY A 191 -31.03 -44.44 10.63
CA GLY A 191 -30.00 -44.54 11.67
C GLY A 191 -30.56 -44.63 13.09
N PRO A 192 -29.67 -44.64 14.11
CA PRO A 192 -30.06 -44.69 15.52
C PRO A 192 -30.91 -43.47 15.89
N LYS A 193 -32.03 -43.68 16.61
CA LYS A 193 -32.93 -42.61 17.04
C LYS A 193 -32.49 -41.95 18.35
N ASP A 194 -31.62 -42.59 19.13
CA ASP A 194 -31.12 -42.08 20.39
C ASP A 194 -29.96 -41.09 20.19
N HIS A 195 -30.04 -39.93 20.83
CA HIS A 195 -29.07 -38.84 20.69
C HIS A 195 -27.64 -39.19 21.13
N ILE A 196 -27.48 -40.24 21.93
CA ILE A 196 -26.18 -40.70 22.46
C ILE A 196 -25.38 -41.47 21.38
N ASP A 197 -26.08 -42.04 20.39
CA ASP A 197 -25.50 -42.89 19.34
C ASP A 197 -25.55 -42.21 17.95
N TRP A 198 -25.68 -40.88 17.89
CA TRP A 198 -25.69 -40.16 16.62
C TRP A 198 -24.33 -40.30 15.92
N ILE A 199 -24.30 -41.01 14.79
CA ILE A 199 -23.13 -41.13 13.92
C ILE A 199 -23.08 -39.93 12.95
N ASP A 200 -21.93 -39.25 12.88
CA ASP A 200 -21.71 -38.16 11.92
C ASP A 200 -21.99 -38.66 10.49
N PRO A 201 -22.91 -38.02 9.73
CA PRO A 201 -23.23 -38.41 8.36
C PRO A 201 -22.00 -38.49 7.44
N THR A 202 -20.97 -37.67 7.68
CA THR A 202 -19.74 -37.70 6.89
C THR A 202 -18.94 -38.98 7.13
N VAL A 203 -18.80 -39.41 8.38
CA VAL A 203 -18.15 -40.68 8.75
C VAL A 203 -18.97 -41.86 8.22
N LEU A 204 -20.29 -41.85 8.43
CA LEU A 204 -21.20 -42.88 7.94
C LEU A 204 -21.11 -43.03 6.42
N SER A 205 -21.08 -41.93 5.67
CA SER A 205 -20.99 -41.96 4.21
C SER A 205 -19.70 -42.62 3.70
N GLY A 206 -18.58 -42.39 4.38
CA GLY A 206 -17.29 -42.99 4.05
C GLY A 206 -17.27 -44.49 4.31
N THR A 207 -17.69 -44.91 5.51
CA THR A 207 -17.71 -46.33 5.91
C THR A 207 -18.72 -47.13 5.08
N LEU A 208 -19.93 -46.60 4.86
CA LEU A 208 -20.97 -47.26 4.08
C LEU A 208 -20.60 -47.40 2.60
N SER A 209 -19.99 -46.36 2.01
CA SER A 209 -19.43 -46.41 0.65
C SER A 209 -18.39 -47.53 0.50
N ARG A 210 -17.48 -47.65 1.47
CA ARG A 210 -16.44 -48.69 1.49
C ARG A 210 -17.03 -50.09 1.71
N SER A 211 -18.05 -50.23 2.57
CA SER A 211 -18.70 -51.52 2.85
C SER A 211 -19.54 -52.05 1.68
N LEU A 212 -20.11 -51.16 0.85
CA LEU A 212 -20.89 -51.54 -0.33
C LEU A 212 -20.03 -51.73 -1.59
N SER A 213 -18.73 -51.40 -1.51
CA SER A 213 -17.76 -51.75 -2.55
C SER A 213 -17.23 -53.16 -2.35
N LEU A 214 -17.40 -54.01 -3.36
CA LEU A 214 -16.99 -55.42 -3.44
C LEU A 214 -15.49 -55.56 -3.75
N SER A 215 -14.64 -54.75 -3.11
CA SER A 215 -13.18 -54.90 -3.23
C SER A 215 -12.71 -56.12 -2.44
N GLU A 216 -11.83 -56.93 -3.02
CA GLU A 216 -11.19 -58.04 -2.31
C GLU A 216 -10.48 -57.51 -1.04
N ILE A 217 -10.75 -58.13 0.11
CA ILE A 217 -10.07 -57.80 1.35
C ILE A 217 -8.67 -58.43 1.28
N THR A 218 -7.69 -57.66 0.82
CA THR A 218 -6.32 -58.15 0.62
C THR A 218 -5.53 -58.37 1.91
N GLY A 219 -6.06 -57.97 3.08
CA GLY A 219 -5.46 -58.24 4.39
C GLY A 219 -6.15 -57.54 5.57
N VAL A 220 -6.00 -58.10 6.78
CA VAL A 220 -6.63 -57.59 8.02
C VAL A 220 -6.18 -56.17 8.37
N SER A 221 -4.91 -55.83 8.16
CA SER A 221 -4.40 -54.47 8.42
C SER A 221 -5.03 -53.44 7.47
N ASN A 222 -5.14 -53.75 6.18
CA ASN A 222 -5.85 -52.90 5.21
C ASN A 222 -7.33 -52.74 5.57
N PHE A 223 -7.94 -53.78 6.16
CA PHE A 223 -9.30 -53.69 6.65
C PHE A 223 -9.41 -52.72 7.84
N VAL A 224 -8.55 -52.82 8.85
CA VAL A 224 -8.57 -51.90 10.00
C VAL A 224 -8.26 -50.46 9.57
N GLU A 225 -7.26 -50.27 8.69
CA GLU A 225 -6.85 -48.95 8.20
C GLU A 225 -7.91 -48.27 7.33
N ASN A 226 -8.62 -49.03 6.49
CA ASN A 226 -9.65 -48.46 5.60
C ASN A 226 -11.07 -48.48 6.19
N PHE A 227 -11.39 -49.33 7.17
CA PHE A 227 -12.75 -49.50 7.67
C PHE A 227 -12.96 -49.10 9.14
N ILE A 228 -11.90 -48.99 9.95
CA ILE A 228 -12.00 -48.64 11.37
C ILE A 228 -11.32 -47.29 11.69
N LEU A 229 -10.18 -47.01 11.06
CA LEU A 229 -9.40 -45.79 11.33
C LEU A 229 -9.91 -44.58 10.52
N GLU A 230 -10.10 -43.44 11.19
CA GLU A 230 -10.42 -42.17 10.56
C GLU A 230 -9.23 -41.68 9.73
N GLU A 231 -9.45 -41.50 8.41
CA GLU A 231 -8.42 -41.03 7.49
C GLU A 231 -8.16 -39.52 7.69
N LYS A 232 -7.34 -39.15 8.68
CA LYS A 232 -6.80 -37.79 8.79
C LYS A 232 -5.68 -37.64 7.77
N LYS A 233 -6.02 -37.24 6.55
CA LYS A 233 -5.03 -36.75 5.57
C LYS A 233 -4.37 -35.51 6.14
N ILE A 234 -3.24 -35.71 6.80
CA ILE A 234 -2.35 -34.62 7.19
C ILE A 234 -1.87 -33.97 5.90
N ASN A 235 -2.33 -32.75 5.64
CA ASN A 235 -1.88 -31.99 4.49
C ASN A 235 -0.45 -31.50 4.79
N ILE A 236 0.52 -32.27 4.31
CA ILE A 236 1.96 -32.05 4.54
C ILE A 236 2.37 -30.65 4.07
N ASP A 237 1.78 -30.15 2.98
CA ASP A 237 2.06 -28.81 2.46
C ASP A 237 1.64 -27.72 3.43
N THR A 238 0.48 -27.84 4.09
CA THR A 238 0.07 -26.88 5.13
C THR A 238 0.99 -26.90 6.35
N LEU A 239 1.53 -28.06 6.73
CA LEU A 239 2.48 -28.16 7.85
C LEU A 239 3.87 -27.64 7.48
N ILE A 240 4.34 -27.89 6.26
CA ILE A 240 5.60 -27.34 5.77
C ILE A 240 5.48 -25.83 5.63
N ASN A 241 4.36 -25.33 5.09
CA ASN A 241 4.12 -23.90 4.96
C ASN A 241 3.95 -23.20 6.32
N SER A 242 3.28 -23.83 7.30
CA SER A 242 3.16 -23.26 8.64
C SER A 242 4.51 -23.23 9.36
N ARG A 243 5.32 -24.30 9.22
CA ARG A 243 6.70 -24.35 9.76
C ARG A 243 7.61 -23.32 9.11
N ASN A 244 7.53 -23.16 7.79
CA ASN A 244 8.35 -22.19 7.05
C ASN A 244 7.95 -20.75 7.42
N ARG A 245 6.65 -20.45 7.51
CA ARG A 245 6.17 -19.16 8.04
C ARG A 245 6.64 -18.90 9.46
N TYR A 246 6.64 -19.90 10.32
CA TYR A 246 7.11 -19.74 11.70
C TYR A 246 8.61 -19.43 11.76
N ARG A 247 9.42 -20.04 10.88
CA ARG A 247 10.84 -19.73 10.73
C ARG A 247 11.08 -18.33 10.16
N GLU A 248 10.32 -17.94 9.14
CA GLU A 248 10.38 -16.59 8.56
C GLU A 248 10.06 -15.53 9.61
N LEU A 249 8.97 -15.73 10.39
CA LEU A 249 8.60 -14.85 11.50
C LEU A 249 9.68 -14.80 12.58
N GLN A 250 10.31 -15.92 12.94
CA GLN A 250 11.42 -15.90 13.90
C GLN A 250 12.62 -15.10 13.39
N VAL A 251 12.94 -15.21 12.09
CA VAL A 251 14.02 -14.42 11.47
C VAL A 251 13.66 -12.93 11.42
N GLU A 252 12.41 -12.59 11.11
CA GLU A 252 11.92 -11.23 11.08
C GLU A 252 11.92 -10.58 12.47
N VAL A 253 11.41 -11.30 13.49
CA VAL A 253 11.45 -10.86 14.89
C VAL A 253 12.90 -10.66 15.37
N ALA A 254 13.83 -11.54 14.98
CA ALA A 254 15.24 -11.38 15.33
C ALA A 254 15.85 -10.13 14.66
N LYS A 255 15.53 -9.88 13.38
CA LYS A 255 15.96 -8.67 12.66
C LYS A 255 15.39 -7.40 13.28
N ASP A 256 14.11 -7.39 13.63
CA ASP A 256 13.48 -6.21 14.21
C ASP A 256 13.95 -5.94 15.63
N LYS A 257 14.24 -6.99 16.40
CA LYS A 257 14.90 -6.86 17.71
C LYS A 257 16.31 -6.27 17.57
N ALA A 258 17.08 -6.73 16.59
CA ALA A 258 18.40 -6.16 16.30
C ALA A 258 18.32 -4.69 15.84
N LYS A 259 17.32 -4.32 15.03
CA LYS A 259 17.06 -2.93 14.65
C LYS A 259 16.70 -2.07 15.88
N LEU A 260 15.84 -2.57 16.78
CA LEU A 260 15.49 -1.87 18.02
C LEU A 260 16.71 -1.66 18.93
N GLU A 261 17.55 -2.69 19.08
CA GLU A 261 18.80 -2.58 19.84
C GLU A 261 19.77 -1.58 19.21
N ALA A 262 19.86 -1.54 17.87
CA ALA A 262 20.66 -0.54 17.15
C ALA A 262 20.08 0.88 17.24
N LEU A 263 18.77 1.04 17.43
CA LEU A 263 18.12 2.34 17.57
C LEU A 263 18.32 2.96 18.96
N ASN A 264 18.49 2.16 20.00
CA ASN A 264 18.70 2.64 21.38
C ASN A 264 19.90 3.61 21.54
N PRO A 265 21.10 3.32 21.01
CA PRO A 265 22.22 4.27 21.07
C PRO A 265 21.99 5.52 20.22
N ILE A 266 21.21 5.44 19.13
CA ILE A 266 20.81 6.62 18.35
C ILE A 266 19.89 7.50 19.17
N LYS A 267 18.90 6.90 19.85
CA LYS A 267 17.98 7.61 20.74
C LYS A 267 18.70 8.27 21.92
N SER A 268 19.69 7.60 22.52
CA SER A 268 20.48 8.21 23.58
C SER A 268 21.31 9.39 23.08
N LYS A 269 21.96 9.26 21.90
CA LYS A 269 22.69 10.36 21.25
C LYS A 269 21.78 11.53 20.89
N PHE A 270 20.58 11.27 20.40
CA PHE A 270 19.60 12.30 20.08
C PHE A 270 19.15 13.05 21.34
N ASN A 271 18.87 12.34 22.43
CA ASN A 271 18.53 12.97 23.71
C ASN A 271 19.70 13.78 24.29
N SER A 272 20.94 13.31 24.18
CA SER A 272 22.11 14.11 24.59
C SER A 272 22.27 15.33 23.70
N SER A 273 22.04 15.22 22.39
CA SER A 273 22.10 16.36 21.45
C SER A 273 21.01 17.40 21.74
N LEU A 274 19.77 16.97 22.03
CA LEU A 274 18.71 17.86 22.49
C LEU A 274 19.11 18.60 23.78
N THR A 275 19.73 17.89 24.72
CA THR A 275 20.22 18.50 25.97
C THR A 275 21.33 19.51 25.66
N SER A 276 22.26 19.18 24.77
CA SER A 276 23.32 20.09 24.32
C SER A 276 22.78 21.33 23.59
N MET A 277 21.78 21.18 22.71
CA MET A 277 21.13 22.32 22.04
C MET A 277 20.43 23.24 23.05
N THR A 278 19.75 22.65 24.03
CA THR A 278 19.08 23.42 25.09
C THR A 278 20.11 24.21 25.91
N ASN A 279 21.24 23.58 26.21
CA ASN A 279 22.36 24.22 26.90
C ASN A 279 23.04 25.29 26.04
N GLU A 280 23.21 25.07 24.75
CA GLU A 280 23.79 26.04 23.81
C GLU A 280 22.95 27.31 23.73
N VAL A 281 21.62 27.19 23.58
CA VAL A 281 20.71 28.34 23.63
C VAL A 281 20.80 29.06 24.98
N SER A 282 20.91 28.31 26.07
CA SER A 282 21.08 28.88 27.41
C SER A 282 22.41 29.64 27.53
N TYR A 283 23.51 29.09 27.00
CA TYR A 283 24.82 29.75 27.00
C TYR A 283 24.86 30.97 26.08
N GLN A 284 24.22 30.92 24.91
CA GLN A 284 24.08 32.08 24.03
C GLN A 284 23.31 33.21 24.71
N TRP A 285 22.25 32.88 25.44
CA TRP A 285 21.49 33.86 26.23
C TRP A 285 22.37 34.48 27.34
N ILE A 286 23.08 33.68 28.12
CA ILE A 286 24.03 34.16 29.15
C ILE A 286 25.13 35.03 28.53
N HIS A 287 25.69 34.61 27.39
CA HIS A 287 26.72 35.37 26.70
C HIS A 287 26.18 36.72 26.22
N ALA A 288 24.99 36.75 25.62
CA ALA A 288 24.34 37.98 25.19
C ALA A 288 24.09 38.92 26.38
N GLU A 289 23.59 38.40 27.51
CA GLU A 289 23.40 39.16 28.74
C GLU A 289 24.71 39.76 29.27
N LYS A 290 25.78 38.96 29.34
CA LYS A 290 27.13 39.41 29.76
C LYS A 290 27.73 40.42 28.79
N THR A 291 27.47 40.28 27.50
CA THR A 291 27.91 41.23 26.48
C THR A 291 27.22 42.58 26.65
N ILE A 292 25.91 42.57 26.93
CA ILE A 292 25.15 43.79 27.24
C ILE A 292 25.73 44.47 28.49
N GLU A 293 25.94 43.72 29.57
CA GLU A 293 26.51 44.24 30.82
C GLU A 293 27.91 44.87 30.60
N LYS A 294 28.76 44.21 29.80
CA LYS A 294 30.08 44.75 29.43
C LYS A 294 29.95 46.03 28.60
N LEU A 295 29.05 46.06 27.61
CA LEU A 295 28.83 47.25 26.78
C LEU A 295 28.28 48.42 27.61
N GLU A 296 27.43 48.16 28.60
CA GLU A 296 26.94 49.18 29.53
C GLU A 296 28.08 49.76 30.37
N LEU A 297 28.96 48.92 30.91
CA LEU A 297 30.16 49.35 31.63
C LEU A 297 31.11 50.16 30.73
N ASP A 298 31.30 49.71 29.49
CA ASP A 298 32.13 50.43 28.51
C ASP A 298 31.52 51.79 28.16
N ILE A 299 30.21 51.87 27.94
CA ILE A 299 29.48 53.12 27.71
C ILE A 299 29.68 54.07 28.89
N GLU A 300 29.55 53.58 30.12
CA GLU A 300 29.73 54.41 31.32
C GLU A 300 31.18 54.89 31.45
N SER A 301 32.16 54.02 31.22
CA SER A 301 33.58 54.42 31.17
C SER A 301 33.86 55.46 30.08
N LYS A 302 33.21 55.33 28.91
CA LYS A 302 33.36 56.27 27.79
C LYS A 302 32.67 57.60 28.09
N ARG A 303 31.55 57.59 28.81
CA ARG A 303 30.89 58.81 29.31
C ARG A 303 31.77 59.53 30.31
N GLU A 304 32.37 58.80 31.24
CA GLU A 304 33.30 59.36 32.23
C GLU A 304 34.57 59.93 31.55
N GLN A 305 35.16 59.18 30.61
CA GLN A 305 36.26 59.66 29.76
C GLN A 305 35.86 60.93 28.99
N ARG A 306 34.67 60.97 28.40
CA ARG A 306 34.16 62.14 27.66
C ARG A 306 33.93 63.34 28.60
N TYR A 307 33.43 63.11 29.80
CA TYR A 307 33.23 64.15 30.80
C TYR A 307 34.57 64.74 31.26
N ASN A 308 35.55 63.89 31.56
CA ASN A 308 36.91 64.30 31.89
C ASN A 308 37.58 65.06 30.73
N TYR A 309 37.42 64.56 29.49
CA TYR A 309 37.88 65.26 28.29
C TYR A 309 37.23 66.64 28.14
N TYR A 310 35.94 66.78 28.47
CA TYR A 310 35.24 68.07 28.43
C TYR A 310 35.74 69.05 29.50
N LEU A 311 36.12 68.55 30.68
CA LEU A 311 36.73 69.35 31.75
C LEU A 311 38.14 69.82 31.37
N ASP A 312 38.95 68.94 30.77
CA ASP A 312 40.30 69.26 30.32
C ASP A 312 40.28 70.22 29.11
N ALA A 313 39.41 69.98 28.12
CA ALA A 313 39.22 70.88 26.99
C ALA A 313 38.77 72.30 27.42
N ARG A 314 38.09 72.44 28.57
CA ARG A 314 37.68 73.72 29.14
C ARG A 314 38.82 74.43 29.89
N LYS A 315 39.79 73.68 30.44
CA LYS A 315 41.05 74.23 30.96
C LYS A 315 41.95 74.69 29.81
N ASP A 316 42.11 73.86 28.78
CA ASP A 316 42.90 74.16 27.57
C ASP A 316 42.36 75.36 26.78
N ASN A 317 41.03 75.52 26.64
CA ASN A 317 40.49 76.70 25.96
C ASN A 317 40.81 78.03 26.68
N ARG A 318 41.13 77.99 27.98
CA ARG A 318 41.50 79.17 28.77
C ARG A 318 42.97 79.54 28.57
N THR A 319 43.81 78.57 28.25
CA THR A 319 45.24 78.71 28.02
C THR A 319 45.56 78.97 26.53
N LYS A 320 44.76 78.43 25.58
CA LYS A 320 44.85 78.66 24.12
C LYS A 320 44.66 80.11 23.65
N ILE A 321 43.96 80.93 24.43
CA ILE A 321 43.75 82.36 24.09
C ILE A 321 45.03 83.18 24.37
N ALA A 322 45.90 82.72 25.27
CA ALA A 322 47.15 83.40 25.62
C ALA A 322 48.36 82.98 24.75
N SER A 323 48.35 81.77 24.17
CA SER A 323 49.45 81.18 23.40
C SER A 323 49.45 81.54 21.90
N LYS A 324 48.31 81.94 21.34
CA LYS A 324 48.11 82.17 19.90
C LYS A 324 48.94 83.31 19.27
N GLN A 325 49.32 84.34 20.05
CA GLN A 325 50.17 85.46 19.58
C GLN A 325 51.66 85.12 19.53
N LYS A 326 52.11 84.13 20.30
CA LYS A 326 53.53 83.73 20.40
C LYS A 326 53.92 82.69 19.34
N ARG A 327 52.93 81.93 18.84
CA ARG A 327 53.06 80.87 17.82
C ARG A 327 53.36 81.38 16.40
N GLN A 328 52.88 82.58 16.04
CA GLN A 328 52.99 83.09 14.68
C GLN A 328 54.45 83.44 14.30
N ILE A 329 55.29 83.79 15.27
CA ILE A 329 56.68 84.22 15.06
C ILE A 329 57.64 83.03 14.90
N LEU A 330 57.39 81.93 15.63
CA LEU A 330 58.22 80.72 15.63
C LEU A 330 57.99 79.81 14.40
N SER A 331 56.84 79.95 13.73
CA SER A 331 56.47 79.12 12.57
C SER A 331 57.20 79.50 11.28
N ASP A 332 57.66 80.74 11.14
CA ASP A 332 58.36 81.21 9.94
C ASP A 332 59.84 80.78 9.95
N GLU A 333 60.45 80.69 11.13
CA GLU A 333 61.85 80.26 11.35
C GLU A 333 62.07 78.75 11.09
N LEU A 334 61.02 77.94 11.27
CA LEU A 334 61.07 76.49 11.08
C LEU A 334 61.05 76.05 9.61
N LYS A 335 60.60 76.94 8.71
CA LYS A 335 60.41 76.62 7.29
C LYS A 335 61.72 76.70 6.50
N GLU A 336 62.65 77.58 6.89
CA GLU A 336 63.99 77.69 6.28
C GLU A 336 64.93 76.53 6.67
N LEU A 337 64.82 76.01 7.88
CA LEU A 337 65.71 74.95 8.41
C LEU A 337 65.42 73.55 7.85
N ARG A 338 64.20 73.29 7.34
CA ARG A 338 63.80 71.99 6.79
C ARG A 338 64.31 71.73 5.37
N ASP A 339 64.59 72.78 4.60
CA ASP A 339 65.06 72.65 3.21
C ASP A 339 66.54 72.24 3.11
N GLU A 340 67.35 72.42 4.16
CA GLU A 340 68.76 72.01 4.21
C GLU A 340 69.01 70.55 4.62
N VAL A 341 68.00 69.84 5.16
CA VAL A 341 68.15 68.46 5.66
C VAL A 341 67.90 67.41 4.56
N ALA A 342 67.38 67.81 3.41
CA ALA A 342 67.04 66.91 2.30
C ALA A 342 68.24 66.30 1.53
N SER A 343 69.49 66.68 1.84
CA SER A 343 70.68 66.28 1.07
C SER A 343 71.60 65.25 1.75
N ASN A 344 71.12 64.44 2.70
CA ASN A 344 71.97 63.48 3.43
C ASN A 344 71.56 62.01 3.18
N ASP A 345 72.53 61.16 2.80
CA ASP A 345 72.32 59.77 2.37
C ASP A 345 71.71 58.85 3.46
N ILE A 346 71.77 59.25 4.73
CA ILE A 346 71.20 58.53 5.88
C ILE A 346 69.65 58.58 5.88
N ALA A 347 69.05 59.68 5.43
CA ALA A 347 67.59 59.83 5.33
C ALA A 347 66.98 58.97 4.22
N LYS A 348 67.80 58.51 3.26
CA LYS A 348 67.39 57.61 2.18
C LYS A 348 67.29 56.16 2.67
N GLN A 349 68.23 55.74 3.52
CA GLN A 349 68.22 54.41 4.15
C GLN A 349 67.03 54.23 5.11
N GLU A 350 66.66 55.27 5.86
CA GLU A 350 65.46 55.26 6.71
C GLU A 350 64.16 55.11 5.90
N ARG A 351 64.05 55.79 4.75
CA ARG A 351 62.89 55.67 3.85
C ARG A 351 62.76 54.27 3.25
N ASP A 352 63.88 53.64 2.87
CA ASP A 352 63.87 52.30 2.27
C ASP A 352 63.49 51.21 3.28
N ILE A 353 63.94 51.33 4.54
CA ILE A 353 63.54 50.43 5.63
C ILE A 353 62.04 50.58 5.92
N ASN A 354 61.53 51.82 6.00
CA ASN A 354 60.11 52.10 6.23
C ASN A 354 59.20 51.62 5.08
N ASN A 355 59.67 51.66 3.82
CA ASN A 355 58.93 51.12 2.68
C ASN A 355 58.82 49.59 2.71
N LYS A 356 59.86 48.89 3.17
CA LYS A 356 59.82 47.43 3.37
C LYS A 356 58.85 47.03 4.49
N ILE A 357 58.84 47.77 5.60
CA ILE A 357 57.87 47.56 6.68
C ILE A 357 56.43 47.71 6.17
N LYS A 358 56.15 48.73 5.34
CA LYS A 358 54.82 48.91 4.72
C LYS A 358 54.42 47.80 3.75
N LEU A 359 55.38 47.21 3.05
CA LEU A 359 55.13 46.06 2.17
C LEU A 359 54.75 44.82 2.99
N PHE A 360 55.46 44.58 4.11
CA PHE A 360 55.12 43.51 5.05
C PHE A 360 53.76 43.74 5.72
N ASP A 361 53.41 44.97 6.11
CA ASP A 361 52.09 45.26 6.67
C ASP A 361 50.96 44.96 5.67
N LYS A 362 51.17 45.20 4.37
CA LYS A 362 50.22 44.81 3.32
C LYS A 362 50.12 43.30 3.16
N GLU A 363 51.25 42.58 3.22
CA GLU A 363 51.29 41.12 3.13
C GLU A 363 50.55 40.48 4.31
N VAL A 364 50.74 41.00 5.54
CA VAL A 364 50.01 40.58 6.74
C VAL A 364 48.50 40.75 6.55
N VAL A 365 48.04 41.92 6.10
CA VAL A 365 46.61 42.16 5.86
C VAL A 365 46.02 41.17 4.84
N THR A 366 46.78 40.80 3.79
CA THR A 366 46.32 39.80 2.82
C THR A 366 46.26 38.38 3.38
N LEU A 367 47.23 38.00 4.22
CA LEU A 367 47.26 36.68 4.87
C LEU A 367 46.16 36.55 5.93
N GLU A 368 45.94 37.59 6.75
CA GLU A 368 44.85 37.66 7.73
C GLU A 368 43.47 37.60 7.04
N ALA A 369 43.30 38.29 5.91
CA ALA A 369 42.06 38.22 5.13
C ALA A 369 41.81 36.81 4.55
N THR A 370 42.88 36.08 4.21
CA THR A 370 42.78 34.71 3.70
C THR A 370 42.39 33.74 4.83
N LEU A 371 42.98 33.90 6.02
CA LEU A 371 42.59 33.16 7.22
C LEU A 371 41.13 33.44 7.61
N ALA A 372 40.70 34.70 7.61
CA ALA A 372 39.31 35.06 7.92
C ALA A 372 38.30 34.39 6.97
N ARG A 373 38.61 34.29 5.67
CA ARG A 373 37.76 33.58 4.70
C ARG A 373 37.71 32.07 4.99
N LEU A 374 38.83 31.47 5.35
CA LEU A 374 38.89 30.06 5.75
C LEU A 374 38.06 29.81 7.00
N TYR A 375 38.16 30.67 8.02
CA TYR A 375 37.35 30.57 9.25
C TYR A 375 35.85 30.68 8.99
N ILE A 376 35.41 31.65 8.18
CA ILE A 376 33.98 31.80 7.83
C ILE A 376 33.45 30.55 7.14
N LYS A 377 34.23 29.96 6.23
CA LYS A 377 33.83 28.74 5.52
C LYS A 377 33.86 27.49 6.41
N LEU A 378 34.84 27.38 7.32
CA LEU A 378 34.89 26.31 8.31
C LEU A 378 33.72 26.39 9.32
N ASP A 379 33.33 27.61 9.70
CA ASP A 379 32.13 27.86 10.52
C ASP A 379 30.82 27.52 9.77
N ALA A 380 30.77 27.72 8.45
CA ALA A 380 29.63 27.27 7.65
C ALA A 380 29.50 25.74 7.61
N ILE A 381 30.64 25.02 7.62
CA ILE A 381 30.70 23.55 7.63
C ILE A 381 30.37 23.00 9.01
N SER A 382 30.80 23.66 10.09
CA SER A 382 30.44 23.24 11.45
C SER A 382 28.92 23.31 11.69
N LYS A 383 28.20 24.12 10.90
CA LYS A 383 26.74 24.29 10.95
C LYS A 383 25.97 23.40 9.97
N LEU A 384 26.64 22.48 9.25
CA LEU A 384 25.97 21.53 8.35
C LEU A 384 25.00 20.63 9.13
N GLN A 385 23.73 20.65 8.71
CA GLN A 385 22.71 19.74 9.22
C GLN A 385 22.60 18.53 8.30
N LEU A 386 23.36 17.48 8.60
CA LEU A 386 23.34 16.23 7.85
C LEU A 386 22.21 15.33 8.36
N ASP A 387 21.51 14.67 7.44
CA ASP A 387 20.58 13.60 7.81
C ASP A 387 21.37 12.38 8.32
N VAL A 388 20.74 11.57 9.19
CA VAL A 388 21.39 10.51 10.01
C VAL A 388 22.12 9.43 9.20
N ASP A 389 21.86 9.33 7.89
CA ASP A 389 22.44 8.32 6.99
C ASP A 389 23.71 8.78 6.26
N VAL A 390 24.24 9.96 6.57
CA VAL A 390 25.48 10.45 5.98
C VAL A 390 26.67 10.03 6.86
N ASN A 391 27.55 9.20 6.31
CA ASN A 391 28.78 8.67 6.92
C ASN A 391 29.95 9.69 6.87
N ILE A 392 29.64 10.96 7.11
CA ILE A 392 30.68 11.99 7.30
C ILE A 392 31.27 11.74 8.68
N ASP A 393 32.59 11.81 8.79
CA ASP A 393 33.26 11.75 10.09
C ASP A 393 32.91 12.99 10.93
N VAL A 394 31.78 12.93 11.62
CA VAL A 394 31.29 13.97 12.54
C VAL A 394 32.33 14.30 13.60
N SER A 395 33.22 13.35 13.93
CA SER A 395 34.31 13.61 14.88
C SER A 395 35.36 14.56 14.34
N SER A 396 35.57 14.63 13.02
CA SER A 396 36.47 15.60 12.39
C SER A 396 35.85 17.00 12.34
N ILE A 397 34.53 17.10 12.14
CA ILE A 397 33.79 18.38 12.21
C ILE A 397 33.78 18.91 13.64
N GLU A 398 33.52 18.05 14.63
CA GLU A 398 33.50 18.45 16.04
C GLU A 398 34.89 18.85 16.54
N ARG A 399 35.94 18.15 16.09
CA ARG A 399 37.34 18.54 16.37
C ARG A 399 37.70 19.90 15.77
N LEU A 400 37.24 20.20 14.55
CA LEU A 400 37.40 21.53 13.95
C LEU A 400 36.60 22.60 14.71
N ARG A 401 35.37 22.30 15.13
CA ARG A 401 34.54 23.22 15.92
C ARG A 401 35.25 23.62 17.22
N ILE A 402 35.76 22.63 17.96
CA ILE A 402 36.51 22.86 19.20
C ILE A 402 37.81 23.65 18.92
N ALA A 403 38.55 23.32 17.86
CA ALA A 403 39.78 24.01 17.51
C ALA A 403 39.57 25.48 17.12
N ILE A 404 38.42 25.82 16.53
CA ILE A 404 38.04 27.19 16.18
C ILE A 404 37.53 27.97 17.40
N GLU A 405 36.76 27.32 18.29
CA GLU A 405 36.20 27.94 19.49
C GLU A 405 37.24 28.26 20.58
N GLN A 406 38.38 27.53 20.64
CA GLN A 406 39.38 27.68 21.71
C GLN A 406 40.41 28.80 21.53
N GLY A 407 40.33 29.62 20.47
CA GLY A 407 41.08 30.89 20.38
C GLY A 407 42.60 30.80 20.10
N GLU A 408 43.26 29.67 20.39
CA GLU A 408 44.62 29.36 19.91
C GLU A 408 44.56 28.21 18.89
N PRO A 409 44.57 28.52 17.58
CA PRO A 409 44.45 27.50 16.55
C PRO A 409 45.73 26.65 16.48
N ASN A 410 45.61 25.35 16.80
CA ASN A 410 46.61 24.39 16.39
C ASN A 410 46.47 24.16 14.87
N PHE A 411 47.16 25.00 14.08
CA PHE A 411 47.09 25.01 12.62
C PHE A 411 47.40 23.64 11.98
N LYS A 412 48.27 22.86 12.61
CA LYS A 412 48.58 21.49 12.17
C LYS A 412 47.40 20.53 12.35
N ALA A 413 46.71 20.61 13.48
CA ALA A 413 45.51 19.82 13.72
C ALA A 413 44.35 20.24 12.79
N ILE A 414 44.29 21.53 12.42
CA ILE A 414 43.30 22.07 11.48
C ILE A 414 43.56 21.50 10.07
N ASP A 415 44.79 21.58 9.56
CA ASP A 415 45.15 21.04 8.24
C ASP A 415 44.93 19.51 8.15
N GLU A 416 45.28 18.76 9.20
CA GLU A 416 45.04 17.31 9.28
C GLU A 416 43.54 16.98 9.25
N CYS A 417 42.71 17.72 10.01
CA CYS A 417 41.26 17.53 10.02
C CYS A 417 40.63 17.88 8.67
N ILE A 418 41.08 18.97 8.03
CA ILE A 418 40.56 19.39 6.71
C ILE A 418 40.88 18.34 5.65
N THR A 419 42.09 17.79 5.63
CA THR A 419 42.51 16.77 4.66
C THR A 419 41.64 15.51 4.77
N VAL A 420 41.34 15.06 5.99
CA VAL A 420 40.46 13.91 6.25
C VAL A 420 39.01 14.22 5.84
N LEU A 421 38.52 15.42 6.14
CA LEU A 421 37.18 15.86 5.77
C LEU A 421 36.97 15.91 4.26
N ILE A 422 37.92 16.43 3.49
CA ILE A 422 37.81 16.51 2.03
C ILE A 422 37.67 15.12 1.40
N VAL A 423 38.46 14.15 1.86
CA VAL A 423 38.41 12.77 1.34
C VAL A 423 37.07 12.10 1.67
N SER A 424 36.51 12.34 2.86
CA SER A 424 35.18 11.86 3.25
C SER A 424 34.08 12.54 2.40
N LEU A 425 34.12 13.88 2.33
CA LEU A 425 33.13 14.71 1.67
C LEU A 425 33.07 14.49 0.16
N ALA A 426 34.21 14.33 -0.52
CA ALA A 426 34.25 14.08 -1.96
C ALA A 426 33.63 12.73 -2.34
N LYS A 427 33.75 11.73 -1.46
CA LYS A 427 33.14 10.40 -1.64
C LYS A 427 31.62 10.47 -1.43
N GLU A 428 31.17 11.19 -0.41
CA GLU A 428 29.76 11.27 -0.05
C GLU A 428 28.94 12.24 -0.87
N LEU A 429 29.49 13.34 -1.39
CA LEU A 429 28.76 14.23 -2.31
C LEU A 429 28.22 13.48 -3.53
N LYS A 430 28.95 12.44 -3.96
CA LYS A 430 28.57 11.57 -5.07
C LYS A 430 27.43 10.60 -4.70
N ASP A 431 27.43 10.08 -3.47
CA ASP A 431 26.42 9.12 -2.99
C ASP A 431 25.15 9.83 -2.46
N TYR A 432 25.32 10.98 -1.80
CA TYR A 432 24.26 11.85 -1.25
C TYR A 432 23.42 12.51 -2.36
N SER A 433 24.05 12.90 -3.48
CA SER A 433 23.31 13.48 -4.62
C SER A 433 22.48 12.46 -5.41
N LEU A 434 22.90 11.19 -5.45
CA LEU A 434 22.27 10.18 -6.32
C LEU A 434 21.13 9.41 -5.66
N THR A 435 21.19 9.14 -4.36
CA THR A 435 20.27 8.17 -3.72
C THR A 435 19.16 8.86 -2.93
N THR A 436 19.50 9.60 -1.87
CA THR A 436 18.52 10.21 -0.96
C THR A 436 17.73 11.36 -1.60
N PHE A 437 18.38 12.21 -2.42
CA PHE A 437 17.69 13.29 -3.12
C PHE A 437 16.69 12.77 -4.16
N SER A 438 17.04 11.71 -4.88
CA SER A 438 16.15 11.15 -5.89
C SER A 438 14.85 10.64 -5.26
N ASP A 439 14.93 10.00 -4.09
CA ASP A 439 13.76 9.50 -3.37
C ASP A 439 12.90 10.62 -2.79
N VAL A 440 13.51 11.63 -2.16
CA VAL A 440 12.79 12.80 -1.63
C VAL A 440 12.15 13.61 -2.75
N SER A 441 12.87 13.82 -3.86
CA SER A 441 12.37 14.54 -5.03
C SER A 441 11.24 13.76 -5.72
N ASN A 442 11.37 12.45 -5.89
CA ASN A 442 10.31 11.61 -6.46
C ASN A 442 9.05 11.61 -5.60
N LYS A 443 9.20 11.54 -4.26
CA LYS A 443 8.06 11.63 -3.33
C LYS A 443 7.39 13.00 -3.37
N SER A 444 8.17 14.08 -3.38
CA SER A 444 7.68 15.45 -3.53
C SER A 444 6.90 15.63 -4.85
N MET A 445 7.45 15.15 -5.97
CA MET A 445 6.77 15.18 -7.28
C MET A 445 5.46 14.39 -7.30
N ASN A 446 5.42 13.21 -6.65
CA ASN A 446 4.19 12.43 -6.55
C ASN A 446 3.12 13.15 -5.72
N ILE A 447 3.50 13.74 -4.58
CA ILE A 447 2.58 14.53 -3.74
C ILE A 447 2.09 15.76 -4.50
N ASP A 448 2.93 16.42 -5.29
CA ASP A 448 2.53 17.53 -6.16
C ASP A 448 1.49 17.12 -7.20
N ALA A 449 1.67 15.95 -7.82
CA ALA A 449 0.69 15.41 -8.75
C ALA A 449 -0.64 15.10 -8.05
N GLU A 450 -0.61 14.54 -6.83
CA GLU A 450 -1.79 14.28 -6.01
C GLU A 450 -2.52 15.57 -5.61
N LEU A 451 -1.79 16.57 -5.10
CA LEU A 451 -2.35 17.88 -4.73
C LEU A 451 -2.96 18.60 -5.92
N THR A 452 -2.31 18.56 -7.08
CA THR A 452 -2.84 19.15 -8.32
C THR A 452 -4.14 18.49 -8.73
N ASN A 453 -4.23 17.16 -8.60
CA ASN A 453 -5.46 16.41 -8.86
C ASN A 453 -6.57 16.76 -7.86
N LEU A 454 -6.28 16.77 -6.56
CA LEU A 454 -7.24 17.13 -5.50
C LEU A 454 -7.76 18.57 -5.68
N TYR A 455 -6.86 19.52 -5.95
CA TYR A 455 -7.24 20.90 -6.23
C TYR A 455 -8.19 21.00 -7.41
N LYS A 456 -7.91 20.25 -8.49
CA LYS A 456 -8.78 20.20 -9.67
C LYS A 456 -10.15 19.61 -9.33
N LEU A 457 -10.22 18.54 -8.54
CA LEU A 457 -11.48 17.94 -8.09
C LEU A 457 -12.32 18.93 -7.27
N ILE A 458 -11.69 19.63 -6.31
CA ILE A 458 -12.34 20.67 -5.49
C ILE A 458 -12.85 21.81 -6.37
N LYS A 459 -12.04 22.26 -7.33
CA LYS A 459 -12.42 23.34 -8.26
C LYS A 459 -13.58 22.94 -9.16
N ASP A 460 -13.50 21.77 -9.79
CA ASP A 460 -14.55 21.27 -10.68
C ASP A 460 -15.87 21.10 -9.90
N ALA A 461 -15.82 20.59 -8.67
CA ALA A 461 -17.01 20.46 -7.83
C ALA A 461 -17.59 21.81 -7.38
N LYS A 462 -16.76 22.81 -7.07
CA LYS A 462 -17.21 24.19 -6.79
C LYS A 462 -17.84 24.86 -8.02
N ASP A 463 -17.33 24.55 -9.21
CA ASP A 463 -17.89 24.98 -10.49
C ASP A 463 -19.17 24.22 -10.89
N GLY A 464 -19.65 23.30 -10.05
CA GLY A 464 -20.82 22.46 -10.33
C GLY A 464 -20.59 21.40 -11.42
N LYS A 465 -19.33 21.13 -11.76
CA LYS A 465 -18.96 20.09 -12.72
C LYS A 465 -18.79 18.74 -11.99
N PRO A 466 -19.29 17.66 -12.59
CA PRO A 466 -19.13 16.32 -12.06
C PRO A 466 -17.65 15.90 -12.05
N SER A 467 -17.19 15.43 -10.89
CA SER A 467 -15.83 14.92 -10.69
C SER A 467 -15.67 13.53 -11.34
N LEU A 468 -15.22 13.51 -12.60
CA LEU A 468 -14.88 12.30 -13.33
C LEU A 468 -13.41 11.92 -13.15
N SER A 469 -13.13 10.61 -13.10
CA SER A 469 -11.76 10.11 -13.06
C SER A 469 -10.96 10.56 -14.30
N PRO A 470 -9.63 10.75 -14.19
CA PRO A 470 -8.81 11.19 -15.31
C PRO A 470 -8.96 10.31 -16.57
N LYS A 471 -9.17 9.00 -16.38
CA LYS A 471 -9.37 8.03 -17.46
C LYS A 471 -10.71 8.22 -18.15
N THR A 472 -11.80 8.39 -17.40
CA THR A 472 -13.13 8.64 -17.95
C THR A 472 -13.17 9.97 -18.69
N ASN A 473 -12.54 11.01 -18.14
CA ASN A 473 -12.42 12.32 -18.79
C ASN A 473 -11.72 12.25 -20.17
N LEU A 474 -10.67 11.45 -20.31
CA LEU A 474 -10.01 11.23 -21.60
C LEU A 474 -10.95 10.61 -22.64
N VAL A 475 -11.74 9.61 -22.24
CA VAL A 475 -12.70 8.95 -23.13
C VAL A 475 -13.85 9.90 -23.49
N VAL A 476 -14.40 10.63 -22.52
CA VAL A 476 -15.44 11.65 -22.75
C VAL A 476 -14.95 12.71 -23.74
N LYS A 477 -13.73 13.22 -23.56
CA LYS A 477 -13.15 14.22 -24.46
C LYS A 477 -12.99 13.67 -25.88
N ALA A 478 -12.44 12.46 -26.03
CA ALA A 478 -12.27 11.82 -27.33
C ALA A 478 -13.60 11.56 -28.05
N LEU A 479 -14.65 11.16 -27.33
CA LEU A 479 -15.99 10.97 -27.90
C LEU A 479 -16.60 12.30 -28.35
N LYS A 480 -16.50 13.36 -27.54
CA LYS A 480 -16.99 14.70 -27.88
C LYS A 480 -16.26 15.29 -29.09
N GLU A 481 -14.95 15.09 -29.23
CA GLU A 481 -14.16 15.51 -30.40
C GLU A 481 -14.64 14.85 -31.69
N HIS A 482 -15.20 13.64 -31.62
CA HIS A 482 -15.78 12.93 -32.76
C HIS A 482 -17.29 13.22 -32.94
N GLY A 483 -17.82 14.25 -32.27
CA GLY A 483 -19.21 14.69 -32.39
C GLY A 483 -20.23 13.78 -31.71
N ILE A 484 -19.80 12.88 -30.83
CA ILE A 484 -20.71 11.98 -30.10
C ILE A 484 -21.14 12.66 -28.80
N ASN A 485 -22.46 12.79 -28.62
CA ASN A 485 -23.02 13.24 -27.35
C ASN A 485 -22.87 12.14 -26.29
N VAL A 486 -22.16 12.45 -25.20
CA VAL A 486 -21.87 11.52 -24.11
C VAL A 486 -22.03 12.23 -22.77
N ALA A 487 -22.70 11.56 -21.85
CA ALA A 487 -22.88 11.99 -20.47
C ALA A 487 -22.59 10.80 -19.53
N ALA A 488 -21.98 11.06 -18.38
CA ALA A 488 -21.75 10.02 -17.38
C ALA A 488 -22.97 9.87 -16.46
N ILE A 489 -23.17 8.68 -15.90
CA ILE A 489 -24.33 8.42 -15.02
C ILE A 489 -24.36 9.35 -13.80
N CYS A 490 -23.20 9.65 -13.21
CA CYS A 490 -23.10 10.61 -12.11
C CYS A 490 -23.58 12.03 -12.43
N GLU A 491 -23.71 12.38 -13.70
CA GLU A 491 -24.28 13.67 -14.14
C GLU A 491 -25.79 13.61 -14.32
N LEU A 492 -26.33 12.41 -14.55
CA LEU A 492 -27.71 12.19 -14.96
C LEU A 492 -28.59 11.66 -13.84
N ALA A 493 -28.02 10.98 -12.84
CA ALA A 493 -28.76 10.27 -11.81
C ALA A 493 -28.33 10.66 -10.38
N ILE A 494 -29.30 10.73 -9.48
CA ILE A 494 -29.13 11.07 -8.08
C ILE A 494 -29.79 9.97 -7.22
N ILE A 495 -29.20 9.66 -6.07
CA ILE A 495 -29.82 8.78 -5.06
C ILE A 495 -30.64 9.64 -4.09
N SER A 496 -31.92 9.32 -3.92
CA SER A 496 -32.84 10.14 -3.12
C SER A 496 -32.65 9.96 -1.61
N ASN A 497 -32.17 8.80 -1.15
CA ASN A 497 -31.98 8.49 0.27
C ASN A 497 -30.49 8.43 0.64
N LYS A 498 -30.04 9.39 1.48
CA LYS A 498 -28.64 9.52 1.91
C LYS A 498 -28.13 8.32 2.73
N ASP A 499 -28.99 7.64 3.50
CA ASP A 499 -28.57 6.52 4.36
C ASP A 499 -28.13 5.30 3.55
N TRP A 500 -28.72 5.11 2.36
CA TRP A 500 -28.45 3.97 1.49
C TRP A 500 -27.45 4.27 0.37
N GLN A 501 -27.15 5.54 0.16
CA GLN A 501 -26.22 6.00 -0.86
C GLN A 501 -24.82 5.34 -0.80
N PRO A 502 -24.17 5.24 0.38
CA PRO A 502 -22.85 4.60 0.46
C PRO A 502 -22.89 3.14 -0.02
N ALA A 503 -23.91 2.39 0.38
CA ALA A 503 -24.04 0.98 0.03
C ALA A 503 -24.33 0.81 -1.47
N ILE A 504 -25.24 1.61 -2.03
CA ILE A 504 -25.60 1.56 -3.46
C ILE A 504 -24.41 1.92 -4.34
N GLU A 505 -23.66 2.98 -4.00
CA GLU A 505 -22.45 3.34 -4.75
C GLU A 505 -21.33 2.31 -4.60
N ALA A 506 -21.22 1.65 -3.44
CA ALA A 506 -20.29 0.54 -3.24
C ALA A 506 -20.60 -0.68 -4.14
N VAL A 507 -21.88 -0.90 -4.49
CA VAL A 507 -22.27 -1.95 -5.46
C VAL A 507 -21.93 -1.55 -6.89
N LEU A 508 -22.22 -0.31 -7.27
CA LEU A 508 -21.95 0.18 -8.62
C LEU A 508 -20.44 0.29 -8.88
N GLY A 509 -19.67 0.67 -7.85
CA GLY A 509 -18.26 0.99 -7.93
C GLY A 509 -17.99 2.22 -8.80
N THR A 510 -16.73 2.66 -8.84
CA THR A 510 -16.33 3.86 -9.60
C THR A 510 -16.69 3.77 -11.07
N SER A 511 -16.49 2.60 -11.70
CA SER A 511 -16.78 2.39 -13.13
C SER A 511 -18.27 2.24 -13.43
N GLY A 512 -19.10 1.90 -12.42
CA GLY A 512 -20.56 1.86 -12.57
C GLY A 512 -21.19 3.24 -12.41
N CYS A 513 -20.71 4.05 -11.46
CA CYS A 513 -21.16 5.43 -11.28
C CYS A 513 -20.70 6.36 -12.42
N GLU A 514 -19.54 6.09 -13.03
CA GLU A 514 -19.01 6.84 -14.18
C GLU A 514 -19.31 6.21 -15.54
N ALA A 515 -20.23 5.24 -15.62
CA ALA A 515 -20.53 4.62 -16.91
C ALA A 515 -21.09 5.67 -17.88
N LEU A 516 -20.68 5.59 -19.14
CA LEU A 516 -20.97 6.57 -20.18
C LEU A 516 -22.24 6.16 -20.93
N ILE A 517 -23.22 7.07 -20.96
CA ILE A 517 -24.45 6.96 -21.73
C ILE A 517 -24.23 7.64 -23.09
N VAL A 518 -24.49 6.89 -24.15
CA VAL A 518 -24.42 7.35 -25.55
C VAL A 518 -25.74 6.98 -26.23
N GLU A 519 -26.20 7.80 -27.18
CA GLU A 519 -27.38 7.48 -27.96
C GLU A 519 -27.23 6.15 -28.73
N PRO A 520 -28.33 5.38 -28.90
CA PRO A 520 -28.27 4.07 -29.57
C PRO A 520 -27.68 4.12 -30.98
N LYS A 521 -27.80 5.26 -31.68
CA LYS A 521 -27.27 5.45 -33.05
C LYS A 521 -25.74 5.50 -33.09
N ASP A 522 -25.10 5.97 -32.01
CA ASP A 522 -23.66 6.19 -31.94
C ASP A 522 -22.93 5.16 -31.06
N GLU A 523 -23.64 4.20 -30.48
CA GLU A 523 -23.09 3.14 -29.60
C GLU A 523 -21.90 2.40 -30.25
N VAL A 524 -22.06 1.95 -31.50
CA VAL A 524 -21.02 1.21 -32.23
C VAL A 524 -19.79 2.10 -32.50
N LYS A 525 -20.01 3.37 -32.85
CA LYS A 525 -18.92 4.33 -33.09
C LYS A 525 -18.17 4.64 -31.80
N ALA A 526 -18.89 4.83 -30.69
CA ALA A 526 -18.30 5.10 -29.39
C ALA A 526 -17.42 3.94 -28.90
N ILE A 527 -17.89 2.70 -29.06
CA ILE A 527 -17.09 1.49 -28.76
C ILE A 527 -15.84 1.42 -29.64
N ALA A 528 -15.96 1.74 -30.93
CA ALA A 528 -14.83 1.72 -31.86
C ALA A 528 -13.78 2.78 -31.51
N ILE A 529 -14.18 3.99 -31.11
CA ILE A 529 -13.28 5.05 -30.65
C ILE A 529 -12.59 4.62 -29.36
N TYR A 530 -13.35 4.13 -28.36
CA TYR A 530 -12.78 3.69 -27.10
C TYR A 530 -11.75 2.56 -27.27
N ARG A 531 -12.02 1.60 -28.18
CA ARG A 531 -11.09 0.51 -28.50
C ARG A 531 -9.77 1.00 -29.12
N LYS A 532 -9.79 2.13 -29.83
CA LYS A 532 -8.60 2.71 -30.50
C LYS A 532 -7.80 3.65 -29.59
N LEU A 533 -8.38 4.12 -28.48
CA LEU A 533 -7.72 5.04 -27.57
C LEU A 533 -6.56 4.38 -26.82
N LYS A 534 -5.39 5.02 -26.91
CA LYS A 534 -4.19 4.70 -26.13
C LYS A 534 -3.99 5.77 -25.06
N GLY A 535 -3.58 5.36 -23.87
CA GLY A 535 -3.22 6.23 -22.76
C GLY A 535 -1.85 6.89 -22.94
N LEU A 536 -1.48 7.71 -21.96
CA LEU A 536 -0.28 8.56 -21.98
C LEU A 536 1.06 7.79 -22.12
N VAL A 537 1.08 6.50 -21.76
CA VAL A 537 2.28 5.62 -21.85
C VAL A 537 2.15 4.62 -23.01
N GLY A 538 1.25 4.87 -23.97
CA GLY A 538 0.99 3.96 -25.10
C GLY A 538 0.20 2.69 -24.73
N SER A 539 -0.20 2.53 -23.47
CA SER A 539 -1.04 1.43 -22.97
C SER A 539 -2.54 1.73 -23.14
N SER A 540 -3.37 0.72 -23.39
CA SER A 540 -4.83 0.90 -23.55
C SER A 540 -5.48 1.43 -22.26
N ILE A 541 -6.52 2.27 -22.41
CA ILE A 541 -7.28 2.82 -21.27
C ILE A 541 -8.27 1.77 -20.78
N TYR A 542 -8.07 1.21 -19.59
CA TYR A 542 -8.96 0.21 -18.98
C TYR A 542 -9.88 0.81 -17.91
N GLY A 543 -11.04 0.17 -17.70
CA GLY A 543 -11.94 0.44 -16.58
C GLY A 543 -13.04 1.48 -16.82
N VAL A 544 -13.20 1.96 -18.06
CA VAL A 544 -14.30 2.86 -18.45
C VAL A 544 -15.41 2.03 -19.10
N ASN A 545 -16.64 2.19 -18.63
CA ASN A 545 -17.79 1.44 -19.13
C ASN A 545 -18.61 2.31 -20.08
N ILE A 546 -18.87 1.82 -21.30
CA ILE A 546 -19.86 2.40 -22.22
C ILE A 546 -21.13 1.55 -22.12
N VAL A 547 -22.24 2.18 -21.76
CA VAL A 547 -23.52 1.49 -21.57
C VAL A 547 -24.12 1.15 -22.93
N LYS A 548 -24.53 -0.11 -23.10
CA LYS A 548 -25.24 -0.58 -24.29
C LYS A 548 -26.70 -0.15 -24.28
N THR A 549 -26.96 1.12 -24.57
CA THR A 549 -28.28 1.76 -24.40
C THR A 549 -29.38 1.08 -25.22
N SER A 550 -29.05 0.47 -26.36
CA SER A 550 -29.98 -0.34 -27.17
C SER A 550 -30.52 -1.58 -26.45
N LYS A 551 -29.68 -2.26 -25.65
CA LYS A 551 -30.01 -3.52 -24.97
C LYS A 551 -30.87 -3.31 -23.73
N TRP A 552 -30.61 -2.23 -22.99
CA TRP A 552 -31.19 -2.06 -21.65
C TRP A 552 -32.51 -1.30 -21.65
N ARG A 553 -32.93 -0.72 -22.77
CA ARG A 553 -34.17 0.07 -22.86
C ARG A 553 -35.42 -0.65 -22.34
N SER A 554 -35.51 -1.97 -22.52
CA SER A 554 -36.64 -2.79 -22.02
C SER A 554 -36.69 -2.92 -20.49
N TRP A 555 -35.62 -2.53 -19.78
CA TRP A 555 -35.51 -2.60 -18.32
C TRP A 555 -35.94 -1.29 -17.63
N LEU A 556 -36.45 -0.33 -18.40
CA LEU A 556 -37.07 0.85 -17.83
C LEU A 556 -38.30 0.41 -17.00
N ASN A 557 -38.40 0.92 -15.77
CA ASN A 557 -39.41 0.54 -14.77
C ASN A 557 -39.48 -0.95 -14.39
N THR A 558 -38.47 -1.78 -14.70
CA THR A 558 -38.41 -3.18 -14.24
C THR A 558 -37.54 -3.30 -12.99
N PHE A 559 -38.16 -3.28 -11.82
CA PHE A 559 -37.48 -3.48 -10.53
C PHE A 559 -38.46 -4.01 -9.48
N ASP A 560 -37.94 -4.75 -8.50
CA ASP A 560 -38.76 -5.28 -7.41
C ASP A 560 -39.16 -4.17 -6.42
N LYS A 561 -40.30 -4.33 -5.76
CA LYS A 561 -40.71 -3.43 -4.67
C LYS A 561 -39.66 -3.50 -3.55
N ASN A 562 -39.25 -2.35 -3.02
CA ASN A 562 -38.19 -2.23 -2.01
C ASN A 562 -36.78 -2.61 -2.51
N SER A 563 -36.52 -2.46 -3.82
CA SER A 563 -35.19 -2.60 -4.39
C SER A 563 -34.40 -1.28 -4.36
N ALA A 564 -33.06 -1.39 -4.43
CA ALA A 564 -32.16 -0.24 -4.52
C ALA A 564 -32.44 0.65 -5.75
N ALA A 565 -32.99 0.08 -6.83
CA ALA A 565 -33.40 0.85 -8.01
C ALA A 565 -34.49 1.89 -7.72
N GLN A 566 -35.37 1.64 -6.74
CA GLN A 566 -36.46 2.56 -6.39
C GLN A 566 -35.95 3.90 -5.80
N LEU A 567 -34.72 3.91 -5.26
CA LEU A 567 -34.09 5.09 -4.66
C LEU A 567 -33.36 5.98 -5.67
N ILE A 568 -33.47 5.68 -6.96
CA ILE A 568 -32.74 6.37 -8.04
C ILE A 568 -33.68 7.33 -8.76
N GLN A 569 -33.22 8.56 -8.97
CA GLN A 569 -33.92 9.59 -9.73
C GLN A 569 -33.04 10.06 -10.89
N SER A 570 -33.57 10.12 -12.10
CA SER A 570 -32.88 10.63 -13.29
C SER A 570 -33.88 11.06 -14.36
N ASP A 571 -33.56 12.12 -15.08
CA ASP A 571 -34.37 12.61 -16.22
C ASP A 571 -34.06 11.86 -17.53
N ASN A 572 -33.00 11.05 -17.55
CA ASN A 572 -32.56 10.33 -18.74
C ASN A 572 -33.02 8.86 -18.71
N GLU A 573 -33.92 8.49 -19.63
CA GLU A 573 -34.48 7.14 -19.75
C GLU A 573 -33.41 6.05 -19.87
N TYR A 574 -32.30 6.32 -20.58
CA TYR A 574 -31.23 5.32 -20.78
C TYR A 574 -30.40 5.12 -19.51
N ALA A 575 -30.19 6.17 -18.72
CA ALA A 575 -29.50 6.08 -17.43
C ALA A 575 -30.35 5.31 -16.42
N LEU A 576 -31.66 5.61 -16.35
CA LEU A 576 -32.61 4.86 -15.52
C LEU A 576 -32.65 3.39 -15.90
N ALA A 577 -32.80 3.07 -17.19
CA ALA A 577 -32.91 1.69 -17.65
C ALA A 577 -31.67 0.85 -17.30
N TYR A 578 -30.46 1.43 -17.42
CA TYR A 578 -29.23 0.76 -16.98
C TYR A 578 -29.17 0.55 -15.46
N LEU A 579 -29.55 1.56 -14.68
CA LEU A 579 -29.54 1.48 -13.22
C LEU A 579 -30.60 0.51 -12.69
N HIS A 580 -31.81 0.49 -13.26
CA HIS A 580 -32.84 -0.50 -12.96
C HIS A 580 -32.37 -1.93 -13.29
N HIS A 581 -31.68 -2.13 -14.40
CA HIS A 581 -31.12 -3.45 -14.71
C HIS A 581 -30.09 -3.91 -13.66
N ARG A 582 -29.21 -3.00 -13.22
CA ARG A 582 -28.14 -3.33 -12.25
C ARG A 582 -28.65 -3.50 -10.82
N LEU A 583 -29.59 -2.64 -10.40
CA LEU A 583 -30.03 -2.49 -9.01
C LEU A 583 -31.45 -2.98 -8.75
N GLY A 584 -32.22 -3.32 -9.80
CA GLY A 584 -33.64 -3.66 -9.68
C GLY A 584 -33.93 -4.98 -8.99
N GLY A 585 -32.96 -5.90 -8.99
CA GLY A 585 -33.05 -7.16 -8.25
C GLY A 585 -32.27 -7.17 -6.94
N LEU A 586 -31.87 -6.01 -6.40
CA LEU A 586 -31.17 -5.88 -5.11
C LEU A 586 -32.12 -5.29 -4.08
N LEU A 587 -32.67 -6.13 -3.20
CA LEU A 587 -33.59 -5.71 -2.13
C LEU A 587 -32.85 -4.98 -0.99
N LEU A 588 -33.48 -3.95 -0.44
CA LEU A 588 -32.99 -3.21 0.71
C LEU A 588 -33.41 -3.94 1.99
N VAL A 589 -32.45 -4.56 2.68
CA VAL A 589 -32.72 -5.43 3.84
C VAL A 589 -31.94 -4.97 5.07
N LYS A 590 -32.43 -5.31 6.26
CA LYS A 590 -31.76 -4.96 7.53
C LYS A 590 -31.26 -6.17 8.32
N THR A 591 -31.77 -7.37 8.04
CA THR A 591 -31.50 -8.58 8.81
C THR A 591 -30.67 -9.58 8.02
N GLU A 592 -29.92 -10.41 8.74
CA GLU A 592 -29.08 -11.47 8.15
C GLU A 592 -29.92 -12.55 7.47
N GLU A 593 -31.12 -12.84 7.99
CA GLU A 593 -32.05 -13.84 7.44
C GLU A 593 -32.61 -13.43 6.07
N GLU A 594 -32.95 -12.16 5.91
CA GLU A 594 -33.40 -11.60 4.63
C GLU A 594 -32.25 -11.57 3.61
N LEU A 595 -31.03 -11.27 4.07
CA LEU A 595 -29.83 -11.24 3.24
C LEU A 595 -29.42 -12.62 2.73
N LYS A 596 -29.64 -13.68 3.50
CA LYS A 596 -29.40 -15.07 3.05
C LYS A 596 -30.36 -15.51 1.93
N THR A 597 -31.61 -15.08 2.02
CA THR A 597 -32.69 -15.59 1.16
C THR A 597 -32.77 -14.86 -0.17
N ASN A 598 -32.51 -13.55 -0.15
CA ASN A 598 -32.72 -12.68 -1.29
C ASN A 598 -31.41 -12.12 -1.83
N ARG A 599 -31.40 -11.76 -3.11
CA ARG A 599 -30.38 -10.87 -3.65
C ARG A 599 -30.61 -9.48 -3.06
N ALA A 600 -29.75 -9.07 -2.14
CA ALA A 600 -30.05 -7.96 -1.24
C ALA A 600 -28.80 -7.18 -0.82
N ILE A 601 -29.02 -6.00 -0.25
CA ILE A 601 -27.99 -5.09 0.26
C ILE A 601 -28.42 -4.52 1.61
N THR A 602 -27.46 -4.35 2.52
CA THR A 602 -27.62 -3.66 3.81
C THR A 602 -26.87 -2.31 3.83
N GLN A 603 -27.24 -1.43 4.75
CA GLN A 603 -26.63 -0.10 4.90
C GLN A 603 -25.13 -0.15 5.26
N ASP A 604 -24.68 -1.21 5.94
CA ASP A 604 -23.28 -1.39 6.33
C ASP A 604 -22.40 -1.98 5.21
N GLY A 605 -22.97 -2.15 4.00
CA GLY A 605 -22.25 -2.58 2.80
C GLY A 605 -22.17 -4.09 2.59
N MET A 606 -22.97 -4.90 3.31
CA MET A 606 -23.11 -6.32 2.98
C MET A 606 -23.99 -6.47 1.74
N ILE A 607 -23.55 -7.32 0.82
CA ILE A 607 -24.23 -7.63 -0.43
C ILE A 607 -24.39 -9.13 -0.52
N SER A 608 -25.61 -9.57 -0.77
CA SER A 608 -25.93 -10.94 -1.11
C SER A 608 -26.28 -11.04 -2.58
N THR A 609 -25.54 -11.88 -3.27
CA THR A 609 -25.86 -12.36 -4.62
C THR A 609 -26.45 -13.75 -4.51
N SER A 610 -26.98 -14.31 -5.61
CA SER A 610 -27.62 -15.64 -5.64
C SER A 610 -26.77 -16.79 -5.07
N SER A 611 -25.47 -16.59 -4.85
CA SER A 611 -24.54 -17.64 -4.41
C SER A 611 -23.49 -17.19 -3.40
N ILE A 612 -23.32 -15.88 -3.15
CA ILE A 612 -22.22 -15.33 -2.34
C ILE A 612 -22.70 -14.13 -1.55
N VAL A 613 -22.28 -14.05 -0.29
CA VAL A 613 -22.37 -12.86 0.56
C VAL A 613 -20.98 -12.24 0.70
N SER A 614 -20.86 -10.93 0.47
CA SER A 614 -19.60 -10.18 0.59
C SER A 614 -19.83 -8.82 1.23
N LYS A 615 -18.82 -8.29 1.94
CA LYS A 615 -18.85 -6.93 2.49
C LYS A 615 -18.02 -5.99 1.62
N ASN A 616 -18.66 -4.99 1.02
CA ASN A 616 -17.97 -3.98 0.24
C ASN A 616 -17.53 -2.81 1.14
N LYS A 617 -16.36 -2.24 0.84
CA LYS A 617 -15.90 -1.00 1.48
C LYS A 617 -16.79 0.15 1.00
N LEU A 618 -17.43 0.84 1.94
CA LEU A 618 -18.25 2.00 1.64
C LEU A 618 -17.36 3.18 1.18
N PRO A 619 -17.73 3.86 0.09
CA PRO A 619 -17.00 5.04 -0.37
C PRO A 619 -17.20 6.20 0.61
N THR A 620 -16.14 6.99 0.81
CA THR A 620 -16.19 8.23 1.61
C THR A 620 -16.58 9.45 0.78
N THR A 621 -16.52 9.33 -0.55
CA THR A 621 -16.93 10.36 -1.50
C THR A 621 -17.97 9.80 -2.45
N PHE A 622 -19.03 10.55 -2.70
CA PHE A 622 -20.20 10.06 -3.43
C PHE A 622 -20.32 10.72 -4.81
N LYS A 623 -20.67 9.94 -5.84
CA LYS A 623 -20.76 10.44 -7.22
C LYS A 623 -22.19 10.74 -7.65
N LEU A 624 -23.18 10.08 -7.08
CA LEU A 624 -24.60 10.22 -7.44
C LEU A 624 -25.31 11.22 -6.51
N ILE A 625 -24.72 12.41 -6.35
CA ILE A 625 -25.24 13.52 -5.54
C ILE A 625 -25.36 14.79 -6.38
N LYS A 626 -26.39 15.59 -6.07
CA LYS A 626 -26.57 16.92 -6.66
C LYS A 626 -25.72 18.00 -5.99
N ASP A 627 -25.53 17.87 -4.68
CA ASP A 627 -24.72 18.78 -3.87
C ASP A 627 -23.41 18.11 -3.50
N GLN A 628 -22.29 18.72 -3.89
CA GLN A 628 -20.94 18.19 -3.67
C GLN A 628 -20.29 18.75 -2.39
N ALA A 629 -21.01 19.50 -1.55
CA ALA A 629 -20.46 20.11 -0.33
C ALA A 629 -19.73 19.10 0.58
N ASP A 630 -20.34 17.95 0.84
CA ASP A 630 -19.75 16.88 1.67
C ASP A 630 -18.45 16.33 1.05
N ASN A 631 -18.40 16.17 -0.27
CA ASN A 631 -17.18 15.74 -0.98
C ASN A 631 -16.09 16.82 -0.96
N ILE A 632 -16.47 18.09 -1.09
CA ILE A 632 -15.54 19.21 -1.03
C ILE A 632 -14.87 19.25 0.35
N GLU A 633 -15.62 19.04 1.44
CA GLU A 633 -15.04 18.99 2.79
C GLU A 633 -14.04 17.84 2.93
N VAL A 634 -14.39 16.63 2.45
CA VAL A 634 -13.49 15.47 2.47
C VAL A 634 -12.22 15.71 1.64
N TRP A 635 -12.36 16.21 0.41
CA TRP A 635 -11.21 16.52 -0.44
C TRP A 635 -10.36 17.66 0.11
N GLN A 636 -10.97 18.66 0.74
CA GLN A 636 -10.25 19.77 1.36
C GLN A 636 -9.42 19.27 2.55
N ALA A 637 -9.98 18.42 3.41
CA ALA A 637 -9.25 17.81 4.52
C ALA A 637 -8.07 16.94 4.02
N GLU A 638 -8.28 16.17 2.94
CA GLU A 638 -7.21 15.39 2.33
C GLU A 638 -6.13 16.28 1.67
N PHE A 639 -6.55 17.36 1.01
CA PHE A 639 -5.66 18.37 0.43
C PHE A 639 -4.80 19.04 1.51
N ASP A 640 -5.40 19.45 2.62
CA ASP A 640 -4.69 20.10 3.72
C ASP A 640 -3.69 19.14 4.39
N LYS A 641 -4.10 17.88 4.60
CA LYS A 641 -3.19 16.83 5.11
C LYS A 641 -2.00 16.60 4.18
N LYS A 642 -2.25 16.46 2.88
CA LYS A 642 -1.20 16.28 1.87
C LYS A 642 -0.32 17.52 1.73
N GLY A 643 -0.88 18.72 1.92
CA GLY A 643 -0.14 19.97 1.98
C GLY A 643 0.83 20.01 3.17
N ALA A 644 0.41 19.53 4.33
CA ALA A 644 1.28 19.39 5.49
C ALA A 644 2.40 18.36 5.27
N GLU A 645 2.09 17.21 4.64
CA GLU A 645 3.10 16.22 4.24
C GLU A 645 4.11 16.83 3.25
N LYS A 646 3.64 17.62 2.28
CA LYS A 646 4.50 18.32 1.31
C LYS A 646 5.48 19.27 1.99
N LEU A 647 5.04 20.07 2.96
CA LEU A 647 5.90 21.01 3.69
C LEU A 647 7.13 20.31 4.30
N ILE A 648 6.96 19.09 4.81
CA ILE A 648 8.07 18.30 5.36
C ILE A 648 9.10 17.96 4.28
N PHE A 649 8.64 17.52 3.10
CA PHE A 649 9.52 17.20 1.97
C PHE A 649 10.17 18.44 1.35
N ASP A 650 9.46 19.57 1.30
CA ASP A 650 10.00 20.83 0.80
C ASP A 650 11.12 21.37 1.71
N VAL A 651 10.94 21.27 3.03
CA VAL A 651 12.00 21.61 4.01
C VAL A 651 13.20 20.67 3.85
N ALA A 652 12.98 19.36 3.69
CA ALA A 652 14.07 18.42 3.45
C ALA A 652 14.82 18.72 2.14
N LYS A 653 14.10 19.09 1.08
CA LYS A 653 14.67 19.48 -0.21
C LYS A 653 15.48 20.77 -0.11
N ALA A 654 14.96 21.78 0.59
CA ALA A 654 15.67 23.04 0.83
C ALA A 654 16.94 22.82 1.66
N ARG A 655 16.87 21.99 2.71
CA ARG A 655 18.05 21.59 3.50
C ARG A 655 19.10 20.89 2.63
N HIS A 656 18.68 19.94 1.79
CA HIS A 656 19.58 19.23 0.89
C HIS A 656 20.30 20.19 -0.07
N ASN A 657 19.57 21.10 -0.71
CA ASN A 657 20.16 22.08 -1.63
C ASN A 657 21.18 22.98 -0.92
N ASN A 658 20.84 23.48 0.28
CA ASN A 658 21.74 24.31 1.09
C ASN A 658 23.00 23.53 1.50
N ASN A 659 22.85 22.27 1.93
CA ASN A 659 24.00 21.42 2.24
C ASN A 659 24.88 21.18 1.01
N GLN A 660 24.28 20.94 -0.16
CA GLN A 660 25.02 20.72 -1.39
C GLN A 660 25.83 21.95 -1.80
N GLU A 661 25.27 23.16 -1.66
CA GLU A 661 25.94 24.44 -1.93
C GLU A 661 27.14 24.65 -0.98
N ILE A 662 26.94 24.46 0.33
CA ILE A 662 28.02 24.57 1.33
C ILE A 662 29.15 23.57 1.02
N LEU A 663 28.80 22.34 0.66
CA LEU A 663 29.77 21.30 0.36
C LEU A 663 30.52 21.54 -0.96
N SER A 664 29.85 22.02 -2.02
CA SER A 664 30.51 22.39 -3.27
C SER A 664 31.46 23.56 -3.10
N ASP A 665 31.06 24.55 -2.31
CA ASP A 665 31.86 25.75 -2.03
C ASP A 665 33.09 25.47 -1.19
N PHE A 666 33.04 24.44 -0.32
CA PHE A 666 34.19 23.98 0.42
C PHE A 666 35.18 23.21 -0.45
N ILE A 667 34.70 22.27 -1.27
CA ILE A 667 35.56 21.48 -2.15
C ILE A 667 36.25 22.37 -3.20
N SER A 668 35.55 23.35 -3.76
CA SER A 668 36.14 24.27 -4.74
C SER A 668 37.31 25.08 -4.19
N LEU A 669 37.22 25.55 -2.94
CA LEU A 669 38.27 26.36 -2.31
C LEU A 669 39.57 25.57 -2.11
N TYR A 670 39.47 24.27 -1.81
CA TYR A 670 40.63 23.40 -1.57
C TYR A 670 41.16 22.69 -2.81
N ALA A 671 40.42 22.76 -3.92
CA ALA A 671 40.89 22.31 -5.23
C ALA A 671 41.81 23.35 -5.90
N GLU A 672 41.74 24.61 -5.49
CA GLU A 672 42.71 25.65 -5.81
C GLU A 672 43.95 25.49 -4.92
N ASP A 673 45.16 25.79 -5.41
CA ASP A 673 46.45 25.71 -4.68
C ASP A 673 46.53 26.67 -3.47
N THR A 674 45.59 26.59 -2.53
CA THR A 674 45.60 27.39 -1.30
C THR A 674 46.70 26.89 -0.37
N PRO A 675 47.60 27.78 0.09
CA PRO A 675 48.64 27.40 1.04
C PRO A 675 48.02 26.88 2.35
N SER A 676 48.67 25.87 2.93
CA SER A 676 48.24 25.26 4.19
C SER A 676 48.16 26.29 5.32
N THR A 677 47.29 26.09 6.30
CA THR A 677 47.16 27.05 7.41
C THR A 677 48.44 27.13 8.23
N VAL A 678 49.22 26.05 8.29
CA VAL A 678 50.58 26.02 8.85
C VAL A 678 51.54 26.92 8.07
N ASN A 679 51.51 26.91 6.73
CA ASN A 679 52.40 27.76 5.92
C ASN A 679 52.08 29.27 6.11
N ILE A 680 50.82 29.61 6.34
CA ILE A 680 50.40 30.98 6.60
C ILE A 680 50.92 31.44 7.98
N ASP A 681 50.84 30.59 9.00
CA ASP A 681 51.34 30.90 10.35
C ASP A 681 52.87 31.02 10.39
N GLU A 682 53.59 30.10 9.75
CA GLU A 682 55.06 30.18 9.59
C GLU A 682 55.46 31.48 8.89
N ARG A 683 54.75 31.88 7.83
CA ARG A 683 55.04 33.13 7.11
C ARG A 683 54.75 34.37 7.95
N LEU A 684 53.68 34.37 8.76
CA LEU A 684 53.39 35.47 9.70
C LEU A 684 54.47 35.57 10.80
N GLY A 685 54.95 34.44 11.30
CA GLY A 685 56.08 34.37 12.23
C GLY A 685 57.38 34.91 11.63
N ASP A 686 57.69 34.53 10.40
CA ASP A 686 58.86 35.02 9.66
C ASP A 686 58.79 36.53 9.43
N ILE A 687 57.65 37.05 8.98
CA ILE A 687 57.45 38.49 8.77
C ILE A 687 57.62 39.25 10.10
N LYS A 688 57.14 38.71 11.22
CA LYS A 688 57.31 39.33 12.54
C LYS A 688 58.77 39.40 12.97
N ASN A 689 59.52 38.31 12.76
CA ASN A 689 60.96 38.27 13.05
C ASN A 689 61.76 39.21 12.13
N GLU A 690 61.45 39.24 10.82
CA GLU A 690 62.08 40.14 9.85
C GLU A 690 61.80 41.61 10.17
N LYS A 691 60.58 41.93 10.61
CA LYS A 691 60.20 43.28 11.06
C LYS A 691 60.95 43.68 12.33
N GLU A 692 61.08 42.79 13.30
CA GLU A 692 61.86 43.05 14.53
C GLU A 692 63.36 43.29 14.23
N ILE A 693 63.91 42.58 13.24
CA ILE A 693 65.28 42.80 12.75
C ILE A 693 65.40 44.16 12.05
N LEU A 694 64.44 44.54 11.21
CA LEU A 694 64.43 45.84 10.53
C LEU A 694 64.26 47.00 11.52
N GLU A 695 63.43 46.84 12.55
CA GLU A 695 63.24 47.81 13.64
C GLU A 695 64.53 47.96 14.46
N LYS A 696 65.20 46.85 14.82
CA LYS A 696 66.53 46.89 15.47
C LYS A 696 67.63 47.49 14.59
N ASN A 697 67.53 47.38 13.27
CA ASN A 697 68.46 48.02 12.34
C ASN A 697 68.20 49.53 12.24
N LEU A 698 66.95 49.95 12.41
CA LEU A 698 66.56 51.36 12.51
C LEU A 698 67.15 52.00 13.78
N GLU A 699 67.15 51.28 14.90
CA GLU A 699 67.76 51.69 16.17
C GLU A 699 69.30 51.79 16.14
N LYS A 700 69.98 51.12 15.19
CA LYS A 700 71.46 51.09 15.08
C LYS A 700 72.05 52.17 14.17
N LEU A 701 71.22 52.92 13.46
CA LEU A 701 71.69 54.03 12.62
C LEU A 701 72.17 55.18 13.51
N ASP A 702 73.45 55.57 13.40
CA ASP A 702 74.02 56.68 14.17
C ASP A 702 73.51 58.01 13.61
N LEU A 703 72.36 58.42 14.14
CA LEU A 703 71.67 59.63 13.74
C LEU A 703 72.28 60.88 14.35
N THR A 704 73.34 60.84 15.18
CA THR A 704 73.80 61.99 15.99
C THR A 704 73.93 63.34 15.27
N SER A 705 74.35 63.39 13.99
CA SER A 705 74.40 64.66 13.23
C SER A 705 73.04 65.12 12.66
N VAL A 706 72.13 64.18 12.41
CA VAL A 706 70.73 64.41 12.03
C VAL A 706 69.93 64.75 13.29
N HIS A 707 70.13 64.00 14.37
CA HIS A 707 69.60 64.21 15.71
C HIS A 707 70.03 65.53 16.33
N GLN A 708 71.22 66.09 16.08
CA GLN A 708 71.53 67.45 16.56
C GLN A 708 70.76 68.55 15.82
N LYS A 709 70.43 68.32 14.53
CA LYS A 709 69.61 69.24 13.73
C LYS A 709 68.11 69.03 13.98
N GLU A 710 67.70 67.79 14.19
CA GLU A 710 66.36 67.37 14.60
C GLU A 710 66.07 67.73 16.05
N VAL A 711 67.02 67.66 16.98
CA VAL A 711 66.89 68.16 18.36
C VAL A 711 66.65 69.65 18.32
N ARG A 712 67.26 70.41 17.39
CA ARG A 712 66.99 71.85 17.24
C ARG A 712 65.62 72.13 16.60
N ILE A 713 65.17 71.27 15.69
CA ILE A 713 63.79 71.25 15.15
C ILE A 713 62.78 70.81 16.22
N GLU A 714 63.13 69.89 17.11
CA GLU A 714 62.36 69.43 18.26
C GLU A 714 62.41 70.46 19.37
N THR A 715 63.44 71.28 19.53
CA THR A 715 63.48 72.34 20.56
C THR A 715 62.51 73.47 20.15
N ILE A 716 62.55 73.88 18.88
CA ILE A 716 61.60 74.86 18.32
C ILE A 716 60.19 74.24 18.21
N GLY A 717 60.11 72.95 17.86
CA GLY A 717 58.86 72.18 17.82
C GLY A 717 58.25 71.92 19.20
N THR A 718 59.06 71.76 20.25
CA THR A 718 58.61 71.65 21.65
C THR A 718 58.22 73.00 22.22
N GLU A 719 58.84 74.11 21.82
CA GLU A 719 58.34 75.46 22.14
C GLU A 719 57.02 75.80 21.45
N ILE A 720 56.80 75.33 20.21
CA ILE A 720 55.49 75.43 19.54
C ILE A 720 54.47 74.48 20.16
N ASN A 721 54.86 73.24 20.48
CA ASN A 721 53.96 72.26 21.10
C ASN A 721 53.61 72.66 22.54
N THR A 722 54.49 73.32 23.30
CA THR A 722 54.17 73.87 24.64
C THR A 722 53.25 75.09 24.57
N LEU A 723 53.22 75.80 23.44
CA LEU A 723 52.22 76.82 23.16
C LEU A 723 50.88 76.24 22.69
N ASP A 724 50.86 75.10 21.97
CA ASP A 724 49.63 74.44 21.51
C ASP A 724 48.96 73.51 22.55
N SER A 725 49.73 73.06 23.53
CA SER A 725 49.28 72.25 24.67
C SER A 725 48.84 73.07 25.88
N ASN A 726 48.87 74.40 25.78
CA ASN A 726 48.14 75.31 26.66
C ASN A 726 46.96 75.86 25.89
#